data_AF-V5GAW5-F1
#
_entry.id   AF-V5GAW5-F1
#
_cell.length_a   1.000
_cell.length_b   1.000
_cell.length_c   1.000
_cell.angle_alpha   90.00
_cell.angle_beta   90.00
_cell.angle_gamma   90.00
#
_symmetry.space_group_name_H-M   'P 1'
#
loop_
_entity.id
_entity.type
_entity.pdbx_description
1 polymer ?
#
loop_
_entity_poly.entity_id
_entity_poly.type
_entity_poly.pdbx_seq_one_letter_code
_entity_poly.pdbx_strand_id
1 'polypeptide(L)'
;MTSLVPREPYSKEELERLYPKGLQLQLVQVARERLYHPDFRMQDFRHVNLNPRMPCSVADPYFQWRRKMEAFGSDDEAVVSLGPEGEIEGICQLGELTDKGRQTTFALGERLRDLYVDKLGFMPKIKSHAEDMYLRTTPIPRALESLQQAFWGMYPANARTADFPPPVIVGRSVAEETLFPNEGNCRRFRQLSRAFAQRAADRWNESDEMNYLNKLWSKWMHPSHPRVAVDAHPRLSGIMDTINASLAHGPATKLPSEFYDKKAREYIHKIAVDEWYSGYQESAEYRRLGIGALVGDVVDRMVSAAVEGGWRSDTTAAGTANAGVPIKFALNGCHDTTLAAILTSMGAFETLEWPPFTSSVAIELFSKKTEPAGVNAAGGVLEEVHNPVPKDTTSKSGILSFLTGRTSTTPPSPSDLARKPLDSYSPATRDTLRQHYVRIRYNDRPMRIPGCAAKPENHLPGDDTFCTLEAFKEIADKFTPKNWREECMENIVDVDAVANWINTCDGSPQNPTNVSRGVYGATVGVDRLLKLWDRFNIKATWFVPAHSIESFPKQLAKVRDAGHEIGLHGYTHEFISQLSESQQRDVLSRSIDVLTRFTGTKPLGYTAPSWSTSKELIPLLEEFGIIYYAPQTKTTTWIETNHAHSAEAWMRPMTKITPSSIVEIPANWHLDDWPPLQPIPGRVAQGFVDTSTVEKLWMEQFDFAYREYDTFIFPMSIHPQVSGKPQVVLMHERMIAHINKHEGVEWMTFGEMAKEFKEGRIEGAVVEGGVDL
;
A
#
# COMPACT_ATOMS: atom_id res chain seq x y z
N MET A 1 16.34 -10.66 19.65
CA MET A 1 17.29 -10.64 18.52
C MET A 1 18.55 -9.91 18.92
N THR A 2 19.69 -10.39 18.43
CA THR A 2 20.92 -9.61 18.24
C THR A 2 21.05 -9.31 16.74
N SER A 3 22.17 -8.74 16.30
CA SER A 3 22.60 -8.92 14.91
C SER A 3 22.58 -10.40 14.53
N LEU A 4 22.27 -10.71 13.27
CA LEU A 4 22.41 -12.06 12.71
C LEU A 4 23.84 -12.57 12.97
N VAL A 5 23.95 -13.70 13.68
CA VAL A 5 25.19 -14.48 13.74
C VAL A 5 25.24 -15.30 12.46
N PRO A 6 26.20 -15.05 11.54
CA PRO A 6 26.28 -15.82 10.30
C PRO A 6 26.58 -17.28 10.60
N ARG A 7 26.07 -18.18 9.75
CA ARG A 7 26.50 -19.57 9.73
C ARG A 7 27.94 -19.69 9.24
N GLU A 8 28.59 -20.80 9.58
CA GLU A 8 29.87 -21.18 8.97
C GLU A 8 29.76 -21.27 7.43
N PRO A 9 30.83 -20.95 6.68
CA PRO A 9 30.84 -21.07 5.23
C PRO A 9 30.42 -22.46 4.73
N TYR A 10 29.80 -22.53 3.56
CA TYR A 10 29.44 -23.80 2.92
C TYR A 10 30.66 -24.71 2.75
N SER A 11 30.53 -25.98 3.16
CA SER A 11 31.47 -27.02 2.72
C SER A 11 31.32 -27.24 1.21
N LYS A 12 32.31 -27.88 0.59
CA LYS A 12 32.26 -28.17 -0.85
C LYS A 12 31.08 -29.08 -1.19
N GLU A 13 30.83 -30.08 -0.35
CA GLU A 13 29.75 -31.07 -0.49
C GLU A 13 28.38 -30.40 -0.31
N GLU A 14 28.25 -29.48 0.66
CA GLU A 14 27.03 -28.71 0.84
C GLU A 14 26.77 -27.77 -0.34
N LEU A 15 27.81 -27.13 -0.87
CA LEU A 15 27.72 -26.27 -2.05
C LEU A 15 27.34 -27.08 -3.31
N GLU A 16 27.92 -28.26 -3.53
CA GLU A 16 27.57 -29.15 -4.65
C GLU A 16 26.12 -29.66 -4.55
N ARG A 17 25.59 -29.86 -3.33
CA ARG A 17 24.16 -30.15 -3.12
C ARG A 17 23.27 -28.95 -3.40
N LEU A 18 23.64 -27.76 -2.94
CA LEU A 18 22.85 -26.53 -3.08
C LEU A 18 22.91 -25.94 -4.50
N TYR A 19 23.95 -26.21 -5.28
CA TYR A 19 24.11 -25.71 -6.64
C TYR A 19 24.39 -26.90 -7.58
N PRO A 20 23.38 -27.76 -7.81
CA PRO A 20 23.55 -29.03 -8.51
C PRO A 20 24.03 -28.83 -9.95
N LYS A 21 24.95 -29.69 -10.40
CA LYS A 21 25.66 -29.53 -11.68
C LYS A 21 24.76 -29.40 -12.92
N GLY A 22 23.54 -29.94 -12.90
CA GLY A 22 22.55 -29.85 -13.98
C GLY A 22 21.78 -28.53 -14.07
N LEU A 23 21.89 -27.64 -13.07
CA LEU A 23 21.30 -26.31 -13.08
C LEU A 23 22.36 -25.22 -13.31
N GLN A 24 21.93 -24.10 -13.86
CA GLN A 24 22.72 -22.88 -14.02
C GLN A 24 21.97 -21.70 -13.40
N LEU A 25 22.63 -20.95 -12.52
CA LEU A 25 22.10 -19.73 -11.92
C LEU A 25 22.02 -18.62 -12.98
N GLN A 26 20.87 -17.94 -13.07
CA GLN A 26 20.56 -16.93 -14.09
C GLN A 26 20.41 -15.52 -13.50
N LEU A 27 19.69 -15.41 -12.37
CA LEU A 27 19.40 -14.13 -11.70
C LEU A 27 19.36 -14.35 -10.18
N VAL A 28 19.95 -13.43 -9.42
CA VAL A 28 19.84 -13.38 -7.96
C VAL A 28 19.19 -12.06 -7.56
N GLN A 29 18.17 -12.11 -6.70
CA GLN A 29 17.52 -10.92 -6.15
C GLN A 29 17.58 -10.97 -4.62
N VAL A 30 18.39 -10.10 -4.02
CA VAL A 30 18.56 -10.01 -2.56
C VAL A 30 17.75 -8.83 -2.02
N ALA A 31 16.90 -9.09 -1.04
CA ALA A 31 16.31 -8.10 -0.15
C ALA A 31 16.97 -8.24 1.23
N ARG A 32 17.31 -7.14 1.90
CA ARG A 32 17.95 -7.23 3.22
C ARG A 32 17.59 -6.10 4.18
N GLU A 33 17.71 -6.46 5.45
CA GLU A 33 17.54 -5.63 6.63
C GLU A 33 18.86 -4.92 7.02
N ARG A 34 18.83 -4.16 8.11
CA ARG A 34 19.85 -3.24 8.61
C ARG A 34 19.87 -3.26 10.14
N LEU A 35 21.01 -3.01 10.77
CA LEU A 35 21.12 -2.78 12.22
C LEU A 35 21.14 -1.27 12.49
N TYR A 36 20.21 -0.78 13.31
CA TYR A 36 20.07 0.65 13.57
C TYR A 36 20.17 1.02 15.07
N HIS A 37 20.45 2.29 15.34
CA HIS A 37 20.23 2.93 16.62
C HIS A 37 18.71 2.96 16.84
N PRO A 38 18.18 2.50 17.98
CA PRO A 38 16.74 2.28 18.16
C PRO A 38 15.92 3.53 17.76
N ASP A 39 14.76 3.32 17.13
CA ASP A 39 13.82 4.40 16.76
C ASP A 39 13.01 4.78 18.02
N PHE A 40 13.73 5.35 18.99
CA PHE A 40 13.36 5.37 20.39
C PHE A 40 12.71 6.72 20.75
N ARG A 41 11.41 6.76 21.05
CA ARG A 41 10.89 7.81 21.94
C ARG A 41 11.42 7.58 23.36
N MET A 42 12.71 7.89 23.59
CA MET A 42 13.37 7.78 24.91
C MET A 42 12.67 8.61 26.00
N GLN A 43 11.78 9.52 25.61
CA GLN A 43 10.90 10.25 26.51
C GLN A 43 9.86 9.37 27.23
N ASP A 44 9.56 8.16 26.76
CA ASP A 44 8.59 7.25 27.37
C ASP A 44 9.22 6.33 28.43
N PHE A 45 10.55 6.22 28.42
CA PHE A 45 11.36 5.38 29.31
C PHE A 45 12.22 6.18 30.30
N ARG A 46 11.85 7.43 30.63
CA ARG A 46 12.60 8.34 31.54
C ARG A 46 12.95 7.75 32.93
N HIS A 47 12.36 6.62 33.32
CA HIS A 47 12.62 5.92 34.58
C HIS A 47 13.67 4.80 34.48
N VAL A 48 14.08 4.43 33.27
CA VAL A 48 15.27 3.60 33.04
C VAL A 48 16.41 4.56 32.72
N ASN A 49 17.37 4.66 33.64
CA ASN A 49 18.39 5.72 33.68
C ASN A 49 19.45 5.52 32.57
N LEU A 50 19.06 5.76 31.31
CA LEU A 50 19.82 5.49 30.09
C LEU A 50 20.01 6.78 29.29
N ASN A 51 21.21 6.97 28.74
CA ASN A 51 21.47 8.10 27.86
C ASN A 51 20.85 7.82 26.47
N PRO A 52 20.05 8.74 25.89
CA PRO A 52 19.33 8.52 24.63
C PRO A 52 20.19 8.44 23.35
N ARG A 53 21.50 8.58 23.48
CA ARG A 53 22.44 8.81 22.38
C ARG A 53 23.56 7.78 22.43
N MET A 54 23.97 7.21 21.29
CA MET A 54 25.14 6.33 21.19
C MET A 54 26.24 6.93 20.30
N PRO A 55 27.53 6.65 20.59
CA PRO A 55 28.63 6.97 19.70
C PRO A 55 28.55 6.20 18.36
N CYS A 56 29.02 6.85 17.30
CA CYS A 56 28.66 6.60 15.91
C CYS A 56 29.58 7.43 14.99
N SER A 57 30.60 6.80 14.41
CA SER A 57 31.56 7.45 13.52
C SER A 57 30.94 7.75 12.15
N VAL A 58 30.78 9.03 11.82
CA VAL A 58 30.36 9.47 10.47
C VAL A 58 31.61 9.56 9.56
N ALA A 59 32.35 8.46 9.47
CA ALA A 59 33.58 8.38 8.69
C ALA A 59 33.29 7.96 7.24
N ASP A 60 33.19 8.93 6.34
CA ASP A 60 33.31 8.68 4.90
C ASP A 60 34.79 8.42 4.57
N PRO A 61 35.16 7.28 3.95
CA PRO A 61 36.56 6.97 3.61
C PRO A 61 37.18 7.94 2.59
N TYR A 62 36.37 8.75 1.88
CA TYR A 62 36.84 9.76 0.93
C TYR A 62 36.95 11.17 1.54
N PHE A 63 36.19 11.45 2.61
CA PHE A 63 36.21 12.72 3.32
C PHE A 63 36.04 12.54 4.84
N GLN A 64 37.03 12.98 5.61
CA GLN A 64 37.04 12.87 7.08
C GLN A 64 36.10 13.89 7.76
N TRP A 65 34.80 13.80 7.50
CA TRP A 65 33.79 14.61 8.15
C TRP A 65 33.64 14.24 9.65
N ARG A 66 33.39 15.24 10.49
CA ARG A 66 33.08 15.08 11.92
C ARG A 66 31.72 15.73 12.18
N ARG A 67 30.76 14.97 12.73
CA ARG A 67 29.41 15.48 13.02
C ARG A 67 29.26 15.84 14.49
N LYS A 68 28.80 17.06 14.76
CA LYS A 68 28.21 17.51 16.03
C LYS A 68 26.70 17.59 15.89
N MET A 69 25.98 17.54 17.01
CA MET A 69 24.54 17.74 17.02
C MET A 69 24.19 18.76 18.10
N GLU A 70 23.20 19.59 17.84
CA GLU A 70 22.67 20.57 18.79
C GLU A 70 21.26 20.15 19.20
N ALA A 71 20.82 20.62 20.36
CA ALA A 71 19.47 20.47 20.89
C ALA A 71 19.02 21.80 21.48
N PHE A 72 17.73 21.95 21.76
CA PHE A 72 17.21 23.06 22.54
C PHE A 72 17.55 22.87 24.03
N GLY A 73 18.04 23.92 24.67
CA GLY A 73 18.20 24.03 26.12
C GLY A 73 16.90 24.45 26.81
N SER A 74 16.99 25.13 27.94
CA SER A 74 15.81 25.51 28.74
C SER A 74 15.06 26.72 28.20
N ASP A 75 15.73 27.56 27.41
CA ASP A 75 15.23 28.84 26.90
C ASP A 75 15.30 28.86 25.35
N ASP A 76 15.11 27.70 24.73
CA ASP A 76 15.27 27.42 23.28
C ASP A 76 16.65 27.80 22.71
N GLU A 77 17.68 27.86 23.55
CA GLU A 77 19.06 28.10 23.14
C GLU A 77 19.73 26.86 22.55
N ALA A 78 20.65 27.03 21.60
CA ALA A 78 21.38 25.93 20.99
C ALA A 78 22.44 25.37 21.96
N VAL A 79 22.20 24.17 22.50
CA VAL A 79 23.14 23.44 23.36
C VAL A 79 23.74 22.23 22.65
N VAL A 80 25.03 21.96 22.88
CA VAL A 80 25.72 20.81 22.29
C VAL A 80 25.15 19.51 22.86
N SER A 81 24.80 18.57 21.98
CA SER A 81 24.38 17.23 22.36
C SER A 81 25.55 16.42 22.89
N LEU A 82 25.38 15.82 24.08
CA LEU A 82 26.33 14.90 24.70
C LEU A 82 25.89 13.44 24.54
N GLY A 83 26.85 12.54 24.34
CA GLY A 83 26.71 11.08 24.42
C GLY A 83 26.79 10.53 25.86
N PRO A 84 26.83 9.19 26.04
CA PRO A 84 26.82 8.51 27.34
C PRO A 84 27.95 8.90 28.29
N GLU A 85 29.15 9.15 27.73
CA GLU A 85 30.37 9.45 28.47
C GLU A 85 30.79 10.93 28.31
N GLY A 86 29.89 11.77 27.78
CA GLY A 86 30.14 13.20 27.53
C GLY A 86 30.71 13.51 26.14
N GLU A 87 30.63 12.57 25.20
CA GLU A 87 31.09 12.76 23.82
C GLU A 87 30.29 13.87 23.14
N ILE A 88 30.95 14.88 22.57
CA ILE A 88 30.32 16.02 21.86
C ILE A 88 30.18 15.79 20.34
N GLU A 89 30.67 14.66 19.84
CA GLU A 89 30.85 14.37 18.41
C GLU A 89 30.60 12.90 18.10
N GLY A 90 30.24 12.63 16.85
CA GLY A 90 30.03 11.26 16.38
C GLY A 90 28.93 10.59 17.18
N ILE A 91 27.78 11.25 17.31
CA ILE A 91 26.60 10.72 17.98
C ILE A 91 25.58 10.32 16.91
N CYS A 92 24.98 9.15 17.01
CA CYS A 92 23.88 8.71 16.14
C CYS A 92 22.56 9.31 16.62
N GLN A 93 21.69 9.71 15.69
CA GLN A 93 20.28 9.97 15.96
C GLN A 93 19.50 8.66 16.09
N LEU A 94 18.29 8.79 16.62
CA LEU A 94 17.27 7.74 16.61
C LEU A 94 17.02 7.26 15.18
N GLY A 95 16.96 5.94 14.99
CA GLY A 95 16.74 5.38 13.66
C GLY A 95 17.90 5.58 12.67
N GLU A 96 19.13 5.88 13.09
CA GLU A 96 20.29 5.92 12.18
C GLU A 96 21.07 4.59 12.12
N LEU A 97 21.94 4.43 11.12
CA LEU A 97 22.82 3.27 11.02
C LEU A 97 24.04 3.47 11.94
N THR A 98 24.26 2.54 12.86
CA THR A 98 25.44 2.57 13.75
C THR A 98 26.67 1.98 13.07
N ASP A 99 27.86 2.21 13.63
CA ASP A 99 29.10 1.60 13.13
C ASP A 99 29.05 0.08 13.15
N LYS A 100 28.40 -0.50 14.18
CA LYS A 100 28.16 -1.94 14.23
C LYS A 100 27.29 -2.39 13.06
N GLY A 101 26.28 -1.59 12.68
CA GLY A 101 25.44 -1.87 11.52
C GLY A 101 26.14 -1.70 10.17
N ARG A 102 27.08 -0.75 10.06
CA ARG A 102 28.00 -0.65 8.91
C ARG A 102 28.85 -1.91 8.80
N GLN A 103 29.49 -2.33 9.89
CA GLN A 103 30.33 -3.54 9.96
C GLN A 103 29.57 -4.82 9.59
N THR A 104 28.41 -5.08 10.20
CA THR A 104 27.65 -6.32 9.92
C THR A 104 27.15 -6.35 8.47
N THR A 105 26.75 -5.19 7.94
CA THR A 105 26.25 -5.09 6.56
C THR A 105 27.38 -5.18 5.52
N PHE A 106 28.56 -4.66 5.81
CA PHE A 106 29.77 -4.92 5.02
C PHE A 106 30.10 -6.41 4.99
N ALA A 107 30.08 -7.08 6.14
CA ALA A 107 30.32 -8.52 6.25
C ALA A 107 29.23 -9.37 5.54
N LEU A 108 28.01 -8.86 5.36
CA LEU A 108 27.02 -9.48 4.46
C LEU A 108 27.46 -9.37 3.00
N GLY A 109 27.99 -8.22 2.58
CA GLY A 109 28.63 -8.05 1.27
C GLY A 109 29.75 -9.07 1.01
N GLU A 110 30.63 -9.27 1.99
CA GLU A 110 31.71 -10.27 1.91
C GLU A 110 31.17 -11.70 1.73
N ARG A 111 30.09 -12.08 2.43
CA ARG A 111 29.44 -13.39 2.25
C ARG A 111 28.79 -13.54 0.87
N LEU A 112 28.16 -12.47 0.35
CA LEU A 112 27.62 -12.46 -1.01
C LEU A 112 28.74 -12.62 -2.05
N ARG A 113 29.93 -12.06 -1.79
CA ARG A 113 31.12 -12.27 -2.62
C ARG A 113 31.62 -13.71 -2.57
N ASP A 114 31.90 -14.24 -1.38
CA ASP A 114 32.39 -15.62 -1.19
C ASP A 114 31.51 -16.61 -1.95
N LEU A 115 30.19 -16.48 -1.83
CA LEU A 115 29.24 -17.33 -2.55
C LEU A 115 29.19 -17.03 -4.06
N TYR A 116 28.72 -15.84 -4.47
CA TYR A 116 28.32 -15.60 -5.86
C TYR A 116 29.47 -15.19 -6.79
N VAL A 117 30.59 -14.72 -6.24
CA VAL A 117 31.79 -14.33 -7.02
C VAL A 117 32.85 -15.42 -6.94
N ASP A 118 33.28 -15.78 -5.73
CA ASP A 118 34.51 -16.56 -5.56
C ASP A 118 34.29 -18.08 -5.64
N LYS A 119 33.16 -18.61 -5.10
CA LYS A 119 32.81 -20.04 -5.14
C LYS A 119 32.01 -20.44 -6.38
N LEU A 120 30.96 -19.69 -6.72
CA LEU A 120 30.07 -20.02 -7.84
C LEU A 120 30.52 -19.44 -9.19
N GLY A 121 31.34 -18.39 -9.20
CA GLY A 121 31.76 -17.71 -10.43
C GLY A 121 30.59 -17.09 -11.23
N PHE A 122 29.45 -16.84 -10.59
CA PHE A 122 28.25 -16.30 -11.23
C PHE A 122 28.41 -14.82 -11.61
N MET A 123 29.06 -14.05 -10.73
CA MET A 123 29.45 -12.66 -10.94
C MET A 123 30.97 -12.53 -11.09
N PRO A 124 31.49 -11.57 -11.88
CA PRO A 124 32.93 -11.46 -12.17
C PRO A 124 33.74 -11.05 -10.92
N LYS A 125 35.00 -11.50 -10.85
CA LYS A 125 35.92 -11.23 -9.72
C LYS A 125 36.35 -9.78 -9.60
N ILE A 126 36.50 -9.09 -10.73
CA ILE A 126 36.81 -7.67 -10.87
C ILE A 126 35.71 -7.05 -11.74
N LYS A 127 35.23 -5.86 -11.39
CA LYS A 127 34.26 -5.09 -12.20
C LYS A 127 34.84 -3.79 -12.73
N SER A 128 34.43 -3.38 -13.92
CA SER A 128 34.66 -2.04 -14.48
C SER A 128 33.43 -1.13 -14.44
N HIS A 129 32.22 -1.68 -14.23
CA HIS A 129 30.96 -0.94 -14.12
C HIS A 129 29.96 -1.71 -13.24
N ALA A 130 28.80 -1.12 -12.93
CA ALA A 130 27.74 -1.75 -12.12
C ALA A 130 26.47 -2.12 -12.92
N GLU A 131 26.47 -1.97 -14.24
CA GLU A 131 25.26 -2.04 -15.09
C GLU A 131 24.57 -3.41 -15.13
N ASP A 132 25.26 -4.50 -14.80
CA ASP A 132 24.70 -5.85 -14.64
C ASP A 132 24.07 -6.07 -13.24
N MET A 133 24.01 -5.02 -12.42
CA MET A 133 23.43 -5.03 -11.08
C MET A 133 22.30 -3.99 -10.94
N TYR A 134 21.24 -4.35 -10.23
CA TYR A 134 20.14 -3.44 -9.91
C TYR A 134 20.15 -3.11 -8.42
N LEU A 135 20.68 -1.93 -8.08
CA LEU A 135 20.77 -1.45 -6.71
C LEU A 135 19.56 -0.55 -6.41
N ARG A 136 18.69 -0.94 -5.47
CA ARG A 136 17.49 -0.16 -5.09
C ARG A 136 17.41 0.02 -3.58
N THR A 137 16.97 1.18 -3.11
CA THR A 137 16.74 1.43 -1.68
C THR A 137 15.41 2.13 -1.44
N THR A 138 14.84 1.91 -0.26
CA THR A 138 13.84 2.80 0.31
C THR A 138 14.44 4.20 0.56
N PRO A 139 13.64 5.28 0.58
CA PRO A 139 14.10 6.65 0.83
C PRO A 139 14.61 6.91 2.27
N ILE A 140 14.76 5.88 3.11
CA ILE A 140 15.16 6.02 4.52
C ILE A 140 16.68 5.87 4.63
N PRO A 141 17.44 6.86 5.15
CA PRO A 141 18.90 6.91 5.08
C PRO A 141 19.62 5.64 5.52
N ARG A 142 19.21 5.04 6.65
CA ARG A 142 19.82 3.79 7.15
C ARG A 142 19.68 2.58 6.20
N ALA A 143 18.72 2.56 5.27
CA ALA A 143 18.67 1.53 4.21
C ALA A 143 19.65 1.82 3.05
N LEU A 144 19.84 3.10 2.70
CA LEU A 144 20.79 3.55 1.67
C LEU A 144 22.24 3.29 2.11
N GLU A 145 22.61 3.71 3.32
CA GLU A 145 23.96 3.44 3.87
C GLU A 145 24.23 1.93 3.91
N SER A 146 23.26 1.13 4.37
CA SER A 146 23.36 -0.33 4.35
C SER A 146 23.61 -0.87 2.94
N LEU A 147 23.02 -0.25 1.90
CA LEU A 147 23.16 -0.71 0.52
C LEU A 147 24.57 -0.46 0.00
N GLN A 148 25.13 0.70 0.31
CA GLN A 148 26.51 1.04 0.03
C GLN A 148 27.47 0.07 0.75
N GLN A 149 27.28 -0.18 2.04
CA GLN A 149 28.15 -1.08 2.81
C GLN A 149 28.16 -2.51 2.27
N ALA A 150 26.99 -3.09 1.96
CA ALA A 150 26.94 -4.44 1.35
C ALA A 150 27.55 -4.47 -0.06
N PHE A 151 27.36 -3.41 -0.86
CA PHE A 151 28.00 -3.32 -2.18
C PHE A 151 29.53 -3.24 -2.06
N TRP A 152 30.06 -2.44 -1.12
CA TRP A 152 31.50 -2.31 -0.90
C TRP A 152 32.14 -3.56 -0.28
N GLY A 153 31.41 -4.33 0.53
CA GLY A 153 31.85 -5.66 0.97
C GLY A 153 31.87 -6.68 -0.17
N MET A 154 30.94 -6.58 -1.12
CA MET A 154 30.88 -7.48 -2.29
C MET A 154 31.97 -7.13 -3.33
N TYR A 155 32.18 -5.83 -3.56
CA TYR A 155 33.14 -5.25 -4.50
C TYR A 155 34.02 -4.18 -3.84
N PRO A 156 34.98 -4.61 -2.99
CA PRO A 156 35.97 -3.72 -2.39
C PRO A 156 36.84 -3.05 -3.47
N ALA A 157 37.62 -2.03 -3.08
CA ALA A 157 38.39 -1.20 -4.02
C ALA A 157 39.37 -2.01 -4.90
N ASN A 158 39.95 -3.10 -4.39
CA ASN A 158 40.82 -4.01 -5.14
C ASN A 158 40.07 -5.00 -6.07
N ALA A 159 38.74 -5.04 -6.00
CA ALA A 159 37.87 -5.82 -6.88
C ALA A 159 37.16 -4.96 -7.94
N ARG A 160 37.65 -3.74 -8.17
CA ARG A 160 37.15 -2.76 -9.14
C ARG A 160 38.30 -2.18 -9.95
N THR A 161 38.04 -1.74 -11.18
CA THR A 161 39.03 -0.99 -11.97
C THR A 161 39.23 0.43 -11.41
N ALA A 162 40.34 1.07 -11.77
CA ALA A 162 40.66 2.42 -11.28
C ALA A 162 39.70 3.51 -11.81
N ASP A 163 39.09 3.26 -12.96
CA ASP A 163 38.10 4.10 -13.66
C ASP A 163 36.64 3.71 -13.36
N PHE A 164 36.41 2.80 -12.41
CA PHE A 164 35.08 2.31 -12.07
C PHE A 164 34.11 3.46 -11.71
N PRO A 165 33.00 3.66 -12.45
CA PRO A 165 32.08 4.76 -12.22
C PRO A 165 31.26 4.54 -10.92
N PRO A 166 30.84 5.62 -10.24
CA PRO A 166 29.95 5.50 -9.07
C PRO A 166 28.68 4.68 -9.41
N PRO A 167 28.32 3.65 -8.60
CA PRO A 167 27.12 2.86 -8.86
C PRO A 167 25.85 3.70 -8.78
N VAL A 168 24.92 3.50 -9.73
CA VAL A 168 23.59 4.10 -9.65
C VAL A 168 22.76 3.34 -8.61
N ILE A 169 22.11 4.09 -7.70
CA ILE A 169 21.16 3.56 -6.73
C ILE A 169 19.78 4.15 -7.02
N VAL A 170 18.80 3.27 -7.20
CA VAL A 170 17.41 3.61 -7.52
C VAL A 170 16.59 3.77 -6.25
N GLY A 171 15.78 4.83 -6.15
CA GLY A 171 14.78 5.01 -5.11
C GLY A 171 13.41 5.34 -5.72
N ARG A 172 12.33 5.12 -4.97
CA ARG A 172 11.00 5.66 -5.29
C ARG A 172 10.61 6.75 -4.29
N SER A 173 9.59 7.54 -4.66
CA SER A 173 8.94 8.45 -3.71
C SER A 173 8.32 7.64 -2.56
N VAL A 174 8.19 8.24 -1.37
CA VAL A 174 7.53 7.57 -0.22
C VAL A 174 6.10 7.13 -0.57
N ALA A 175 5.41 7.90 -1.43
CA ALA A 175 4.04 7.60 -1.86
C ALA A 175 3.90 6.36 -2.75
N GLU A 176 4.96 5.99 -3.48
CA GLU A 176 4.96 4.91 -4.48
C GLU A 176 5.93 3.77 -4.11
N GLU A 177 6.50 3.82 -2.90
CA GLU A 177 7.47 2.83 -2.45
C GLU A 177 6.77 1.49 -2.16
N THR A 178 7.39 0.43 -2.68
CA THR A 178 6.95 -0.97 -2.53
C THR A 178 7.96 -1.82 -1.76
N LEU A 179 9.16 -1.30 -1.48
CA LEU A 179 10.16 -1.97 -0.65
C LEU A 179 9.79 -2.04 0.85
N PHE A 180 8.64 -1.53 1.27
CA PHE A 180 8.02 -1.80 2.57
C PHE A 180 6.49 -1.78 2.45
N PRO A 181 5.75 -2.38 3.41
CA PRO A 181 4.30 -2.27 3.49
C PRO A 181 3.87 -0.83 3.76
N ASN A 182 3.30 -0.17 2.75
CA ASN A 182 3.17 1.28 2.73
C ASN A 182 1.87 1.79 3.37
N GLU A 183 1.72 1.56 4.68
CA GLU A 183 0.59 2.06 5.48
C GLU A 183 0.42 3.59 5.39
N GLY A 184 1.52 4.31 5.17
CA GLY A 184 1.51 5.76 4.99
C GLY A 184 0.68 6.21 3.79
N ASN A 185 0.63 5.42 2.71
CA ASN A 185 0.09 5.86 1.41
C ASN A 185 -0.90 4.88 0.76
N CYS A 186 -1.07 3.66 1.29
CA CYS A 186 -2.24 2.82 0.98
C CYS A 186 -3.17 2.78 2.20
N ARG A 187 -4.31 3.47 2.08
CA ARG A 187 -5.22 3.62 3.23
C ARG A 187 -5.94 2.31 3.55
N ARG A 188 -6.35 1.55 2.52
CA ARG A 188 -6.91 0.20 2.68
C ARG A 188 -5.97 -0.74 3.44
N PHE A 189 -4.68 -0.73 3.11
CA PHE A 189 -3.69 -1.52 3.84
C PHE A 189 -3.55 -1.09 5.31
N ARG A 190 -3.61 0.21 5.61
CA ARG A 190 -3.56 0.73 7.00
C ARG A 190 -4.73 0.23 7.86
N GLN A 191 -5.94 0.14 7.32
CA GLN A 191 -7.09 -0.43 8.04
C GLN A 191 -6.85 -1.88 8.42
N LEU A 192 -6.42 -2.67 7.43
CA LEU A 192 -6.16 -4.08 7.62
C LEU A 192 -5.04 -4.27 8.65
N SER A 193 -3.94 -3.51 8.57
CA SER A 193 -2.87 -3.50 9.59
C SER A 193 -3.40 -3.18 10.99
N ARG A 194 -4.23 -2.13 11.13
CA ARG A 194 -4.89 -1.79 12.40
C ARG A 194 -5.81 -2.89 12.92
N ALA A 195 -6.62 -3.52 12.06
CA ALA A 195 -7.52 -4.60 12.46
C ALA A 195 -6.76 -5.86 12.91
N PHE A 196 -5.66 -6.22 12.25
CA PHE A 196 -4.79 -7.31 12.69
C PHE A 196 -4.05 -6.98 13.99
N ALA A 197 -3.60 -5.73 14.17
CA ALA A 197 -2.99 -5.26 15.42
C ALA A 197 -3.98 -5.24 16.59
N GLN A 198 -5.23 -4.78 16.37
CA GLN A 198 -6.29 -4.82 17.39
C GLN A 198 -6.61 -6.26 17.79
N ARG A 199 -6.79 -7.15 16.82
CA ARG A 199 -7.03 -8.58 17.09
C ARG A 199 -5.89 -9.23 17.88
N ALA A 200 -4.63 -8.81 17.64
CA ALA A 200 -3.50 -9.25 18.44
C ALA A 200 -3.54 -8.66 19.87
N ALA A 201 -3.96 -7.40 20.04
CA ALA A 201 -4.21 -6.82 21.35
C ALA A 201 -5.28 -7.61 22.11
N ASP A 202 -6.45 -7.84 21.52
CA ASP A 202 -7.57 -8.60 22.12
C ASP A 202 -7.13 -10.02 22.54
N ARG A 203 -6.31 -10.68 21.70
CA ARG A 203 -5.81 -12.04 21.93
C ARG A 203 -4.76 -12.10 23.04
N TRP A 204 -3.84 -11.14 23.09
CA TRP A 204 -2.63 -11.23 23.93
C TRP A 204 -2.68 -10.37 25.19
N ASN A 205 -3.42 -9.27 25.24
CA ASN A 205 -3.34 -8.30 26.34
C ASN A 205 -3.72 -8.85 27.71
N GLU A 206 -4.61 -9.84 27.76
CA GLU A 206 -5.05 -10.54 28.98
C GLU A 206 -4.44 -11.96 29.13
N SER A 207 -3.50 -12.33 28.26
CA SER A 207 -2.86 -13.67 28.24
C SER A 207 -1.87 -13.88 29.39
N ASP A 208 -1.63 -15.15 29.76
CA ASP A 208 -0.57 -15.55 30.70
C ASP A 208 0.82 -15.06 30.24
N GLU A 209 1.08 -15.04 28.93
CA GLU A 209 2.27 -14.44 28.36
C GLU A 209 2.40 -12.96 28.70
N MET A 210 1.37 -12.14 28.45
CA MET A 210 1.40 -10.71 28.74
C MET A 210 1.43 -10.40 30.24
N ASN A 211 0.74 -11.21 31.05
CA ASN A 211 0.82 -11.15 32.52
C ASN A 211 2.25 -11.39 33.02
N TYR A 212 2.99 -12.31 32.40
CA TYR A 212 4.40 -12.53 32.69
C TYR A 212 5.28 -11.32 32.30
N LEU A 213 5.00 -10.67 31.16
CA LEU A 213 5.73 -9.46 30.75
C LEU A 213 5.48 -8.27 31.71
N ASN A 214 4.23 -8.03 32.10
CA ASN A 214 3.88 -6.97 33.06
C ASN A 214 4.59 -7.19 34.41
N LYS A 215 4.62 -8.42 34.93
CA LYS A 215 5.31 -8.75 36.18
C LYS A 215 6.79 -8.37 36.18
N LEU A 216 7.46 -8.43 35.02
CA LEU A 216 8.88 -8.08 34.88
C LEU A 216 9.10 -6.59 34.59
N TRP A 217 8.25 -6.00 33.73
CA TRP A 217 8.56 -4.73 33.08
C TRP A 217 7.69 -3.54 33.49
N SER A 218 6.50 -3.73 34.07
CA SER A 218 5.61 -2.61 34.45
C SER A 218 6.27 -1.60 35.40
N LYS A 219 7.17 -2.05 36.27
CA LYS A 219 7.96 -1.19 37.19
C LYS A 219 8.95 -0.25 36.48
N TRP A 220 9.24 -0.50 35.20
CA TRP A 220 10.14 0.30 34.36
C TRP A 220 9.39 1.19 33.36
N MET A 221 8.06 1.02 33.23
CA MET A 221 7.22 1.86 32.38
C MET A 221 6.92 3.21 33.06
N HIS A 222 6.43 4.19 32.29
CA HIS A 222 6.06 5.50 32.84
C HIS A 222 4.85 5.39 33.80
N PRO A 223 4.82 6.11 34.95
CA PRO A 223 3.73 6.01 35.93
C PRO A 223 2.32 6.30 35.40
N SER A 224 2.16 7.09 34.33
CA SER A 224 0.85 7.29 33.67
C SER A 224 0.44 6.16 32.74
N HIS A 225 1.38 5.31 32.30
CA HIS A 225 1.16 4.17 31.41
C HIS A 225 1.95 2.93 31.92
N PRO A 226 1.66 2.42 33.13
CA PRO A 226 2.44 1.35 33.75
C PRO A 226 2.20 -0.05 33.13
N ARG A 227 1.17 -0.18 32.28
CA ARG A 227 0.77 -1.45 31.65
C ARG A 227 1.62 -1.71 30.41
N VAL A 228 2.16 -2.93 30.32
CA VAL A 228 2.68 -3.50 29.07
C VAL A 228 1.54 -4.19 28.34
N ALA A 229 1.31 -3.80 27.09
CA ALA A 229 0.29 -4.36 26.20
C ALA A 229 0.68 -4.11 24.72
N VAL A 230 0.04 -4.78 23.78
CA VAL A 230 0.31 -4.67 22.33
C VAL A 230 0.15 -3.22 21.86
N ASP A 231 -0.98 -2.62 22.23
CA ASP A 231 -1.49 -1.28 21.97
C ASP A 231 -1.10 -0.23 23.03
N ALA A 232 -0.29 -0.60 24.02
CA ALA A 232 0.19 0.32 25.05
C ALA A 232 1.05 1.46 24.50
N HIS A 233 1.38 2.42 25.36
CA HIS A 233 2.32 3.50 25.08
C HIS A 233 3.47 3.44 26.11
N PRO A 234 4.67 2.95 25.75
CA PRO A 234 5.09 2.49 24.42
C PRO A 234 4.48 1.12 24.03
N ARG A 235 4.26 0.90 22.72
CA ARG A 235 3.76 -0.38 22.18
C ARG A 235 4.73 -1.52 22.44
N LEU A 236 4.21 -2.74 22.59
CA LEU A 236 5.01 -3.94 22.83
C LEU A 236 6.12 -4.13 21.78
N SER A 237 5.82 -3.91 20.50
CA SER A 237 6.77 -3.98 19.40
C SER A 237 7.90 -2.93 19.51
N GLY A 238 7.64 -1.75 20.10
CA GLY A 238 8.67 -0.75 20.42
C GLY A 238 9.55 -1.13 21.61
N ILE A 239 8.99 -1.80 22.63
CA ILE A 239 9.77 -2.42 23.72
C ILE A 239 10.68 -3.51 23.13
N MET A 240 10.16 -4.31 22.21
CA MET A 240 10.92 -5.35 21.52
C MET A 240 12.09 -4.78 20.71
N ASP A 241 11.89 -3.75 19.88
CA ASP A 241 12.96 -3.08 19.14
C ASP A 241 14.05 -2.58 20.09
N THR A 242 13.64 -1.89 21.17
CA THR A 242 14.54 -1.38 22.20
C THR A 242 15.42 -2.48 22.82
N ILE A 243 14.82 -3.61 23.23
CA ILE A 243 15.55 -4.78 23.76
C ILE A 243 16.55 -5.30 22.72
N ASN A 244 16.14 -5.40 21.46
CA ASN A 244 16.94 -6.01 20.40
C ASN A 244 18.11 -5.11 19.96
N ALA A 245 17.88 -3.81 19.78
CA ALA A 245 18.92 -2.84 19.50
C ALA A 245 19.91 -2.76 20.67
N SER A 246 19.42 -2.72 21.90
CA SER A 246 20.25 -2.80 23.12
C SER A 246 21.03 -4.11 23.24
N LEU A 247 20.50 -5.23 22.73
CA LEU A 247 21.20 -6.52 22.67
C LEU A 247 22.33 -6.53 21.63
N ALA A 248 22.11 -5.93 20.46
CA ALA A 248 23.09 -5.84 19.38
C ALA A 248 24.26 -4.89 19.69
N HIS A 249 24.04 -3.92 20.58
CA HIS A 249 25.08 -3.02 21.08
C HIS A 249 25.65 -3.51 22.44
N GLY A 250 26.79 -2.95 22.86
CA GLY A 250 27.63 -3.49 23.93
C GLY A 250 27.09 -3.30 25.37
N PRO A 251 27.92 -3.54 26.40
CA PRO A 251 27.53 -3.33 27.80
C PRO A 251 27.01 -1.91 28.10
N ALA A 252 27.58 -0.88 27.45
CA ALA A 252 27.22 0.53 27.63
C ALA A 252 25.76 0.87 27.29
N THR A 253 25.07 0.01 26.55
CA THR A 253 23.69 0.25 26.07
C THR A 253 22.68 -0.70 26.72
N LYS A 254 23.07 -1.48 27.73
CA LYS A 254 22.22 -2.53 28.30
C LYS A 254 21.11 -1.97 29.18
N LEU A 255 19.91 -2.48 28.95
CA LEU A 255 18.75 -2.37 29.84
C LEU A 255 18.99 -3.18 31.13
N PRO A 256 18.18 -2.97 32.19
CA PRO A 256 18.12 -3.87 33.33
C PRO A 256 17.96 -5.34 32.93
N SER A 257 18.53 -6.25 33.72
CA SER A 257 18.63 -7.68 33.42
C SER A 257 17.31 -8.38 33.08
N GLU A 258 16.20 -7.89 33.65
CA GLU A 258 14.84 -8.41 33.49
C GLU A 258 14.31 -8.25 32.06
N PHE A 259 14.85 -7.30 31.27
CA PHE A 259 14.56 -7.17 29.84
C PHE A 259 15.22 -8.25 28.98
N TYR A 260 16.14 -9.03 29.56
CA TYR A 260 16.82 -10.13 28.89
C TYR A 260 16.42 -11.51 29.41
N ASP A 261 15.37 -11.59 30.24
CA ASP A 261 14.78 -12.88 30.59
C ASP A 261 14.41 -13.66 29.32
N LYS A 262 14.83 -14.93 29.27
CA LYS A 262 14.70 -15.77 28.07
C LYS A 262 13.23 -15.97 27.69
N LYS A 263 12.38 -16.21 28.68
CA LYS A 263 10.96 -16.51 28.48
C LYS A 263 10.17 -15.26 28.09
N ALA A 264 10.47 -14.11 28.71
CA ALA A 264 9.91 -12.82 28.34
C ALA A 264 10.25 -12.46 26.89
N ARG A 265 11.49 -12.75 26.47
CA ARG A 265 11.91 -12.55 25.07
C ARG A 265 11.24 -13.52 24.11
N GLU A 266 11.05 -14.78 24.45
CA GLU A 266 10.27 -15.72 23.60
C GLU A 266 8.82 -15.25 23.43
N TYR A 267 8.20 -14.75 24.50
CA TYR A 267 6.83 -14.23 24.47
C TYR A 267 6.70 -12.92 23.67
N ILE A 268 7.58 -11.94 23.86
CA ILE A 268 7.49 -10.68 23.11
C ILE A 268 7.67 -10.88 21.60
N HIS A 269 8.56 -11.80 21.18
CA HIS A 269 8.75 -12.17 19.77
C HIS A 269 7.49 -12.83 19.20
N LYS A 270 6.92 -13.82 19.92
CA LYS A 270 5.67 -14.50 19.53
C LYS A 270 4.52 -13.52 19.32
N ILE A 271 4.32 -12.58 20.26
CA ILE A 271 3.22 -11.62 20.22
C ILE A 271 3.42 -10.59 19.09
N ALA A 272 4.62 -10.04 18.93
CA ALA A 272 4.89 -9.05 17.88
C ALA A 272 4.84 -9.65 16.47
N VAL A 273 5.25 -10.91 16.28
CA VAL A 273 5.08 -11.64 15.02
C VAL A 273 3.60 -11.84 14.69
N ASP A 274 2.75 -12.09 15.69
CA ASP A 274 1.30 -12.19 15.49
C ASP A 274 0.67 -10.83 15.14
N GLU A 275 1.03 -9.74 15.85
CA GLU A 275 0.61 -8.35 15.56
C GLU A 275 0.91 -7.96 14.11
N TRP A 276 2.16 -8.15 13.65
CA TRP A 276 2.61 -7.59 12.37
C TRP A 276 2.45 -8.51 11.16
N TYR A 277 2.51 -9.84 11.34
CA TYR A 277 2.66 -10.79 10.23
C TYR A 277 1.51 -11.79 10.05
N SER A 278 0.60 -11.94 11.02
CA SER A 278 -0.57 -12.83 10.86
C SER A 278 -1.44 -12.46 9.65
N GLY A 279 -1.58 -11.16 9.36
CA GLY A 279 -2.28 -10.66 8.16
C GLY A 279 -1.74 -11.23 6.84
N TYR A 280 -0.42 -11.43 6.72
CA TYR A 280 0.18 -12.06 5.53
C TYR A 280 -0.09 -13.56 5.41
N GLN A 281 -0.41 -14.25 6.51
CA GLN A 281 -0.83 -15.65 6.48
C GLN A 281 -2.31 -15.78 6.11
N GLU A 282 -3.16 -14.91 6.66
CA GLU A 282 -4.60 -15.12 6.66
C GLU A 282 -5.34 -14.36 5.56
N SER A 283 -4.93 -13.14 5.22
CA SER A 283 -5.67 -12.29 4.26
C SER A 283 -4.95 -12.15 2.91
N ALA A 284 -5.65 -12.55 1.84
CA ALA A 284 -5.18 -12.34 0.48
C ALA A 284 -5.10 -10.84 0.12
N GLU A 285 -5.99 -10.01 0.66
CA GLU A 285 -5.98 -8.56 0.48
C GLU A 285 -4.78 -7.91 1.19
N TYR A 286 -4.48 -8.35 2.42
CA TYR A 286 -3.32 -7.89 3.18
C TYR A 286 -2.00 -8.20 2.45
N ARG A 287 -1.86 -9.42 1.92
CA ARG A 287 -0.74 -9.77 1.02
C ARG A 287 -0.70 -8.86 -0.20
N ARG A 288 -1.84 -8.65 -0.86
CA ARG A 288 -1.96 -7.91 -2.13
C ARG A 288 -1.54 -6.45 -2.01
N LEU A 289 -2.02 -5.76 -0.98
CA LEU A 289 -1.75 -4.34 -0.77
C LEU A 289 -0.43 -4.10 -0.02
N GLY A 290 -0.05 -5.00 0.89
CA GLY A 290 1.14 -4.84 1.72
C GLY A 290 2.46 -5.21 1.03
N ILE A 291 2.51 -6.27 0.22
CA ILE A 291 3.77 -6.75 -0.37
C ILE A 291 3.64 -7.27 -1.81
N GLY A 292 2.43 -7.53 -2.29
CA GLY A 292 2.13 -8.04 -3.63
C GLY A 292 2.72 -7.18 -4.75
N ALA A 293 2.76 -5.87 -4.57
CA ALA A 293 3.41 -4.97 -5.52
C ALA A 293 4.92 -5.25 -5.66
N LEU A 294 5.63 -5.61 -4.58
CA LEU A 294 7.05 -5.97 -4.63
C LEU A 294 7.29 -7.39 -5.15
N VAL A 295 6.48 -8.36 -4.73
CA VAL A 295 6.60 -9.75 -5.21
C VAL A 295 6.33 -9.82 -6.71
N GLY A 296 5.35 -9.06 -7.21
CA GLY A 296 5.12 -8.88 -8.64
C GLY A 296 6.34 -8.25 -9.35
N ASP A 297 6.96 -7.21 -8.80
CA ASP A 297 8.22 -6.64 -9.34
C ASP A 297 9.35 -7.69 -9.39
N VAL A 298 9.43 -8.63 -8.42
CA VAL A 298 10.44 -9.70 -8.38
C VAL A 298 10.19 -10.75 -9.45
N VAL A 299 8.94 -11.21 -9.59
CA VAL A 299 8.54 -12.22 -10.59
C VAL A 299 8.70 -11.68 -12.01
N ASP A 300 8.40 -10.40 -12.23
CA ASP A 300 8.57 -9.70 -13.52
C ASP A 300 10.00 -9.84 -14.07
N ARG A 301 11.01 -9.59 -13.23
CA ARG A 301 12.42 -9.78 -13.58
C ARG A 301 12.76 -11.23 -13.88
N MET A 302 12.14 -12.17 -13.18
CA MET A 302 12.38 -13.61 -13.41
C MET A 302 11.78 -14.10 -14.73
N VAL A 303 10.56 -13.65 -15.07
CA VAL A 303 9.94 -13.98 -16.36
C VAL A 303 10.76 -13.39 -17.51
N SER A 304 11.16 -12.11 -17.42
CA SER A 304 12.01 -11.48 -18.43
C SER A 304 13.39 -12.16 -18.54
N ALA A 305 13.98 -12.59 -17.42
CA ALA A 305 15.22 -13.37 -17.43
C ALA A 305 15.06 -14.74 -18.11
N ALA A 306 13.96 -15.45 -17.84
CA ALA A 306 13.69 -16.79 -18.38
C ALA A 306 13.26 -16.78 -19.86
N VAL A 307 12.55 -15.74 -20.32
CA VAL A 307 11.91 -15.71 -21.64
C VAL A 307 12.60 -14.75 -22.62
N GLU A 308 13.14 -13.63 -22.15
CA GLU A 308 13.73 -12.56 -22.97
C GLU A 308 15.27 -12.51 -22.90
N GLY A 309 15.87 -13.55 -22.30
CA GLY A 309 17.32 -13.67 -22.11
C GLY A 309 17.92 -12.64 -21.14
N GLY A 310 17.09 -12.02 -20.30
CA GLY A 310 17.54 -11.06 -19.29
C GLY A 310 16.59 -9.89 -19.06
N TRP A 311 16.27 -9.60 -17.79
CA TRP A 311 15.64 -8.33 -17.43
C TRP A 311 16.65 -7.19 -17.57
N ARG A 312 16.18 -6.03 -18.04
CA ARG A 312 16.98 -4.82 -18.26
C ARG A 312 16.30 -3.65 -17.58
N SER A 313 17.07 -2.65 -17.16
CA SER A 313 16.52 -1.45 -16.52
C SER A 313 17.10 -0.18 -17.12
N ASP A 314 16.24 0.71 -17.58
CA ASP A 314 16.63 2.05 -18.07
C ASP A 314 17.30 2.89 -16.98
N THR A 315 17.11 2.51 -15.71
CA THR A 315 17.68 3.21 -14.55
C THR A 315 19.11 2.81 -14.20
N THR A 316 19.72 1.79 -14.84
CA THR A 316 21.09 1.34 -14.50
C THR A 316 22.20 1.92 -15.38
N ALA A 317 21.85 2.76 -16.36
CA ALA A 317 22.71 3.66 -17.13
C ALA A 317 23.98 3.07 -17.78
N ALA A 318 23.85 2.73 -19.07
CA ALA A 318 24.70 3.34 -20.09
C ALA A 318 23.79 4.16 -21.03
N GLY A 319 24.30 5.22 -21.63
CA GLY A 319 23.51 6.12 -22.49
C GLY A 319 23.01 5.46 -23.77
N THR A 320 21.87 5.96 -24.29
CA THR A 320 21.09 5.47 -25.45
C THR A 320 20.14 4.29 -25.14
N ALA A 321 18.84 4.51 -25.39
CA ALA A 321 17.73 3.72 -24.85
C ALA A 321 17.44 2.38 -25.55
N ASN A 322 18.44 1.71 -26.13
CA ASN A 322 18.21 0.57 -27.04
C ASN A 322 19.04 -0.72 -26.79
N ALA A 323 19.94 -0.79 -25.80
CA ALA A 323 20.75 -2.00 -25.57
C ALA A 323 21.31 -2.18 -24.13
N GLY A 324 20.50 -2.00 -23.09
CA GLY A 324 20.95 -2.19 -21.70
C GLY A 324 21.47 -3.60 -21.39
N VAL A 325 22.45 -3.70 -20.48
CA VAL A 325 23.02 -4.97 -20.01
C VAL A 325 21.98 -5.76 -19.21
N PRO A 326 21.82 -7.08 -19.44
CA PRO A 326 21.01 -7.95 -18.58
C PRO A 326 21.44 -7.91 -17.11
N ILE A 327 20.49 -7.60 -16.22
CA ILE A 327 20.72 -7.64 -14.78
C ILE A 327 20.87 -9.08 -14.33
N LYS A 328 22.00 -9.39 -13.69
CA LYS A 328 22.28 -10.68 -13.04
C LYS A 328 22.07 -10.63 -11.52
N PHE A 329 22.23 -9.46 -10.91
CA PHE A 329 22.19 -9.34 -9.45
C PHE A 329 21.43 -8.09 -8.99
N ALA A 330 20.23 -8.26 -8.43
CA ALA A 330 19.51 -7.18 -7.76
C ALA A 330 19.82 -7.18 -6.25
N LEU A 331 20.10 -6.01 -5.67
CA LEU A 331 20.37 -5.84 -4.25
C LEU A 331 19.54 -4.68 -3.70
N ASN A 332 18.63 -4.98 -2.77
CA ASN A 332 17.66 -4.05 -2.25
C ASN A 332 17.93 -3.71 -0.77
N GLY A 333 17.97 -2.42 -0.45
CA GLY A 333 17.95 -1.92 0.93
C GLY A 333 16.51 -1.71 1.42
N CYS A 334 16.04 -2.58 2.31
CA CYS A 334 14.67 -2.58 2.82
C CYS A 334 14.62 -2.80 4.35
N HIS A 335 13.57 -3.49 4.82
CA HIS A 335 13.18 -3.61 6.23
C HIS A 335 12.88 -5.06 6.62
N ASP A 336 12.82 -5.31 7.91
CA ASP A 336 12.36 -6.54 8.55
C ASP A 336 10.94 -6.90 8.10
N THR A 337 10.04 -5.92 8.15
CA THR A 337 8.66 -6.02 7.65
C THR A 337 8.61 -6.47 6.20
N THR A 338 9.55 -6.03 5.34
CA THR A 338 9.67 -6.50 3.96
C THR A 338 10.08 -7.97 3.88
N LEU A 339 11.08 -8.40 4.66
CA LEU A 339 11.57 -9.78 4.62
C LEU A 339 10.51 -10.75 5.13
N ALA A 340 9.92 -10.46 6.29
CA ALA A 340 8.85 -11.24 6.88
C ALA A 340 7.62 -11.27 5.97
N ALA A 341 7.20 -10.13 5.38
CA ALA A 341 6.06 -10.10 4.47
C ALA A 341 6.27 -10.97 3.23
N ILE A 342 7.46 -10.95 2.61
CA ILE A 342 7.78 -11.82 1.46
C ILE A 342 7.72 -13.29 1.88
N LEU A 343 8.46 -13.68 2.92
CA LEU A 343 8.54 -15.08 3.34
C LEU A 343 7.18 -15.61 3.77
N THR A 344 6.43 -14.83 4.55
CA THR A 344 5.10 -15.21 5.06
C THR A 344 4.06 -15.29 3.94
N SER A 345 4.06 -14.35 2.99
CA SER A 345 3.13 -14.39 1.85
C SER A 345 3.36 -15.57 0.91
N MET A 346 4.60 -16.07 0.84
CA MET A 346 4.95 -17.30 0.11
C MET A 346 4.71 -18.58 0.92
N GLY A 347 4.26 -18.49 2.18
CA GLY A 347 4.14 -19.63 3.09
C GLY A 347 5.49 -20.24 3.50
N ALA A 348 6.58 -19.50 3.33
CA ALA A 348 7.96 -19.92 3.57
C ALA A 348 8.53 -19.38 4.90
N PHE A 349 7.66 -18.94 5.82
CA PHE A 349 8.01 -18.41 7.14
C PHE A 349 7.25 -19.15 8.23
N GLU A 350 7.88 -20.16 8.82
CA GLU A 350 7.31 -21.00 9.89
C GLU A 350 7.81 -20.55 11.30
N THR A 351 8.62 -19.50 11.38
CA THR A 351 9.26 -19.06 12.63
C THR A 351 8.42 -18.04 13.39
N LEU A 352 8.24 -18.26 14.70
CA LEU A 352 7.70 -17.28 15.66
C LEU A 352 8.74 -16.22 16.07
N GLU A 353 9.84 -16.08 15.32
CA GLU A 353 10.91 -15.11 15.58
C GLU A 353 10.88 -14.01 14.51
N TRP A 354 11.02 -12.76 14.97
CA TRP A 354 11.20 -11.60 14.11
C TRP A 354 12.55 -11.67 13.37
N PRO A 355 12.70 -11.08 12.16
CA PRO A 355 13.98 -11.05 11.45
C PRO A 355 15.11 -10.32 12.21
N PRO A 356 16.24 -10.97 12.53
CA PRO A 356 17.35 -10.32 13.23
C PRO A 356 18.12 -9.36 12.32
N PHE A 357 18.63 -8.27 12.88
CA PHE A 357 19.32 -7.24 12.12
C PHE A 357 20.41 -7.77 11.18
N THR A 358 20.46 -7.20 9.97
CA THR A 358 21.29 -7.69 8.85
C THR A 358 20.82 -9.05 8.29
N SER A 359 19.56 -9.44 8.53
CA SER A 359 18.92 -10.52 7.79
C SER A 359 18.84 -10.23 6.31
N SER A 360 18.78 -11.29 5.51
CA SER A 360 18.60 -11.20 4.06
C SER A 360 17.78 -12.36 3.51
N VAL A 361 16.94 -12.04 2.52
CA VAL A 361 16.23 -12.99 1.67
C VAL A 361 16.85 -12.91 0.28
N ALA A 362 17.40 -14.01 -0.21
CA ALA A 362 17.90 -14.15 -1.58
C ALA A 362 16.93 -15.02 -2.38
N ILE A 363 16.42 -14.50 -3.49
CA ILE A 363 15.53 -15.22 -4.41
C ILE A 363 16.32 -15.47 -5.70
N GLU A 364 16.60 -16.75 -5.96
CA GLU A 364 17.52 -17.23 -7.00
C GLU A 364 16.72 -17.88 -8.13
N LEU A 365 17.02 -17.52 -9.38
CA LEU A 365 16.46 -18.14 -10.58
C LEU A 365 17.52 -19.01 -11.27
N PHE A 366 17.12 -20.22 -11.67
CA PHE A 366 17.94 -21.20 -12.35
C PHE A 366 17.29 -21.65 -13.65
N SER A 367 18.10 -22.04 -14.63
CA SER A 367 17.69 -22.84 -15.78
C SER A 367 18.32 -24.23 -15.73
N LYS A 368 17.79 -25.21 -16.47
CA LYS A 368 18.53 -26.43 -16.80
C LYS A 368 19.70 -26.09 -17.73
N LYS A 369 20.87 -26.70 -17.51
CA LYS A 369 21.96 -26.64 -18.48
C LYS A 369 21.58 -27.43 -19.73
N THR A 370 21.72 -26.81 -20.89
CA THR A 370 21.84 -27.52 -22.16
C THR A 370 23.23 -28.18 -22.23
N GLU A 371 23.30 -29.46 -22.58
CA GLU A 371 24.59 -30.04 -22.94
C GLU A 371 25.11 -29.39 -24.24
N PRO A 372 26.42 -29.14 -24.36
CA PRO A 372 26.99 -28.74 -25.64
C PRO A 372 26.78 -29.85 -26.66
N ALA A 373 26.19 -29.53 -27.80
CA ALA A 373 26.22 -30.43 -28.95
C ALA A 373 27.68 -30.79 -29.26
N GLY A 374 27.99 -32.08 -29.29
CA GLY A 374 29.36 -32.57 -29.14
C GLY A 374 30.36 -31.97 -30.15
N VAL A 375 31.34 -31.24 -29.63
CA VAL A 375 32.54 -30.86 -30.38
C VAL A 375 33.66 -31.81 -29.97
N ASN A 376 34.16 -32.60 -30.93
CA ASN A 376 35.23 -33.56 -30.71
C ASN A 376 36.51 -32.88 -30.21
N ALA A 377 37.22 -33.55 -29.31
CA ALA A 377 38.47 -33.05 -28.76
C ALA A 377 39.59 -33.02 -29.81
N ALA A 378 40.09 -31.81 -30.11
CA ALA A 378 41.43 -31.54 -30.62
C ALA A 378 41.85 -30.15 -30.11
N GLY A 379 43.12 -29.99 -29.70
CA GLY A 379 43.55 -28.83 -28.91
C GLY A 379 43.67 -27.51 -29.68
N GLY A 380 43.52 -26.41 -28.96
CA GLY A 380 43.78 -25.04 -29.42
C GLY A 380 44.17 -24.15 -28.24
N VAL A 381 45.20 -23.33 -28.42
CA VAL A 381 45.74 -22.39 -27.43
C VAL A 381 44.95 -21.07 -27.48
N LEU A 382 45.04 -20.27 -26.41
CA LEU A 382 44.61 -18.88 -26.26
C LEU A 382 44.33 -18.11 -27.57
N GLU A 383 43.15 -17.49 -27.68
CA GLU A 383 42.97 -16.30 -28.51
C GLU A 383 41.87 -15.38 -27.95
N GLU A 384 42.19 -14.08 -27.86
CA GLU A 384 41.26 -13.03 -27.44
C GLU A 384 40.34 -12.66 -28.62
N VAL A 385 39.02 -12.72 -28.44
CA VAL A 385 38.07 -12.33 -29.50
C VAL A 385 37.87 -10.82 -29.49
N HIS A 386 38.67 -10.14 -30.30
CA HIS A 386 38.50 -8.74 -30.66
C HIS A 386 37.27 -8.60 -31.58
N ASN A 387 36.24 -7.83 -31.17
CA ASN A 387 35.08 -7.59 -32.02
C ASN A 387 35.41 -6.60 -33.17
N PRO A 388 35.02 -6.91 -34.43
CA PRO A 388 35.37 -6.06 -35.57
C PRO A 388 34.52 -4.78 -35.65
N VAL A 389 35.19 -3.67 -35.90
CA VAL A 389 34.57 -2.37 -36.22
C VAL A 389 33.83 -2.46 -37.56
N PRO A 390 32.53 -2.09 -37.65
CA PRO A 390 31.82 -1.98 -38.92
C PRO A 390 32.43 -0.88 -39.81
N LYS A 391 32.67 -1.19 -41.09
CA LYS A 391 33.23 -0.24 -42.05
C LYS A 391 32.23 0.84 -42.45
N ASP A 392 32.70 2.09 -42.46
CA ASP A 392 32.03 3.21 -43.12
C ASP A 392 31.66 2.88 -44.58
N THR A 393 30.42 3.15 -44.95
CA THR A 393 30.04 3.34 -46.35
C THR A 393 29.57 4.78 -46.57
N THR A 394 30.40 5.53 -47.29
CA THR A 394 30.18 6.95 -47.59
C THR A 394 28.90 7.18 -48.39
N SER A 395 28.00 8.01 -47.87
CA SER A 395 26.93 8.66 -48.64
C SER A 395 27.00 10.18 -48.45
N LYS A 396 26.58 10.92 -49.49
CA LYS A 396 27.00 12.31 -49.73
C LYS A 396 26.33 13.32 -48.78
N SER A 397 27.12 14.26 -48.26
CA SER A 397 26.64 15.39 -47.45
C SER A 397 25.83 16.39 -48.28
N GLY A 398 24.56 16.60 -47.92
CA GLY A 398 23.71 17.70 -48.41
C GLY A 398 23.59 18.82 -47.37
N ILE A 399 23.80 20.07 -47.77
CA ILE A 399 24.04 21.25 -46.90
C ILE A 399 22.73 21.85 -46.28
N LEU A 400 21.70 21.04 -45.98
CA LEU A 400 20.34 21.56 -45.68
C LEU A 400 19.63 21.03 -44.42
N SER A 401 20.28 20.30 -43.51
CA SER A 401 19.62 19.73 -42.31
C SER A 401 19.69 20.57 -41.02
N PHE A 402 19.99 21.87 -41.09
CA PHE A 402 20.20 22.71 -39.89
C PHE A 402 18.91 23.18 -39.16
N LEU A 403 17.71 22.67 -39.55
CA LEU A 403 16.41 23.18 -39.08
C LEU A 403 15.35 22.12 -38.73
N THR A 404 15.71 20.94 -38.18
CA THR A 404 14.74 20.01 -37.56
C THR A 404 15.35 19.13 -36.44
N GLY A 405 16.00 19.75 -35.45
CA GLY A 405 16.54 19.06 -34.27
C GLY A 405 15.51 18.76 -33.18
N ARG A 406 14.52 17.89 -33.43
CA ARG A 406 13.69 17.27 -32.37
C ARG A 406 13.98 15.77 -32.29
N THR A 407 14.91 15.38 -31.43
CA THR A 407 15.07 13.99 -31.00
C THR A 407 13.84 13.56 -30.21
N SER A 408 13.00 12.70 -30.79
CA SER A 408 11.91 12.06 -30.07
C SER A 408 12.48 11.00 -29.12
N THR A 409 12.75 11.41 -27.88
CA THR A 409 13.03 10.47 -26.78
C THR A 409 11.73 9.86 -26.29
N THR A 410 11.14 8.99 -27.10
CA THR A 410 10.09 8.08 -26.64
C THR A 410 10.74 7.11 -25.65
N PRO A 411 10.25 6.98 -24.40
CA PRO A 411 10.74 5.92 -23.52
C PRO A 411 10.45 4.55 -24.15
N PRO A 412 11.30 3.53 -23.92
CA PRO A 412 11.03 2.20 -24.44
C PRO A 412 9.72 1.65 -23.86
N SER A 413 8.97 0.92 -24.69
CA SER A 413 7.76 0.24 -24.23
C SER A 413 8.12 -0.82 -23.19
N PRO A 414 7.33 -0.99 -22.12
CA PRO A 414 7.46 -2.14 -21.21
C PRO A 414 7.40 -3.46 -21.98
N SER A 415 8.05 -4.51 -21.44
CA SER A 415 7.95 -5.87 -21.97
C SER A 415 6.48 -6.28 -22.15
N ASP A 416 6.18 -6.97 -23.25
CA ASP A 416 4.87 -7.57 -23.51
C ASP A 416 4.50 -8.68 -22.50
N LEU A 417 5.41 -9.10 -21.63
CA LEU A 417 5.16 -10.04 -20.53
C LEU A 417 4.94 -9.31 -19.20
N ALA A 418 5.26 -8.01 -19.12
CA ALA A 418 5.36 -7.30 -17.86
C ALA A 418 4.04 -7.31 -17.07
N ARG A 419 4.11 -7.73 -15.80
CA ARG A 419 2.98 -7.86 -14.86
C ARG A 419 1.75 -8.66 -15.33
N LYS A 420 1.81 -9.34 -16.48
CA LYS A 420 0.67 -10.09 -17.02
C LYS A 420 0.40 -11.37 -16.19
N PRO A 421 -0.87 -11.73 -15.91
CA PRO A 421 -1.22 -12.96 -15.22
C PRO A 421 -0.81 -14.23 -15.99
N LEU A 422 -0.50 -15.32 -15.28
CA LEU A 422 0.02 -16.56 -15.86
C LEU A 422 -0.88 -17.23 -16.91
N ASP A 423 -2.20 -17.08 -16.79
CA ASP A 423 -3.18 -17.61 -17.73
C ASP A 423 -3.17 -16.90 -19.10
N SER A 424 -2.68 -15.67 -19.16
CA SER A 424 -2.51 -14.90 -20.41
C SER A 424 -1.27 -15.30 -21.23
N TYR A 425 -0.38 -16.13 -20.69
CA TYR A 425 0.84 -16.57 -21.37
C TYR A 425 0.61 -17.73 -22.32
N SER A 426 1.33 -17.71 -23.45
CA SER A 426 1.29 -18.79 -24.44
C SER A 426 1.78 -20.12 -23.84
N PRO A 427 1.34 -21.28 -24.38
CA PRO A 427 1.84 -22.58 -23.94
C PRO A 427 3.37 -22.69 -23.98
N ALA A 428 4.01 -22.18 -25.04
CA ALA A 428 5.47 -22.16 -25.17
C ALA A 428 6.15 -21.29 -24.10
N THR A 429 5.55 -20.13 -23.76
CA THR A 429 6.03 -19.30 -22.65
C THR A 429 5.94 -20.07 -21.34
N ARG A 430 4.81 -20.73 -21.06
CA ARG A 430 4.60 -21.52 -19.83
C ARG A 430 5.55 -22.71 -19.74
N ASP A 431 5.80 -23.40 -20.85
CA ASP A 431 6.81 -24.47 -20.91
C ASP A 431 8.22 -23.96 -20.61
N THR A 432 8.59 -22.77 -21.09
CA THR A 432 9.85 -22.12 -20.70
C THR A 432 9.90 -21.87 -19.19
N LEU A 433 8.82 -21.39 -18.56
CA LEU A 433 8.76 -21.21 -17.10
C LEU A 433 8.85 -22.54 -16.32
N ARG A 434 8.37 -23.67 -16.88
CA ARG A 434 8.53 -25.02 -16.28
C ARG A 434 9.96 -25.55 -16.32
N GLN A 435 10.78 -25.12 -17.29
CA GLN A 435 12.20 -25.49 -17.36
C GLN A 435 13.12 -24.61 -16.50
N HIS A 436 12.56 -23.60 -15.84
CA HIS A 436 13.25 -22.73 -14.89
C HIS A 436 12.82 -23.03 -13.45
N TYR A 437 13.74 -22.88 -12.52
CA TYR A 437 13.53 -23.15 -11.10
C TYR A 437 13.85 -21.93 -10.25
N VAL A 438 13.05 -21.67 -9.23
CA VAL A 438 13.20 -20.57 -8.27
C VAL A 438 13.49 -21.15 -6.89
N ARG A 439 14.45 -20.57 -6.17
CA ARG A 439 14.69 -20.88 -4.76
C ARG A 439 14.68 -19.61 -3.93
N ILE A 440 14.05 -19.67 -2.76
CA ILE A 440 14.21 -18.68 -1.70
C ILE A 440 15.27 -19.19 -0.71
N ARG A 441 16.23 -18.33 -0.33
CA ARG A 441 17.11 -18.53 0.83
C ARG A 441 16.85 -17.41 1.84
N TYR A 442 16.68 -17.73 3.12
CA TYR A 442 16.63 -16.76 4.22
C TYR A 442 17.83 -17.03 5.13
N ASN A 443 18.65 -15.99 5.37
CA ASN A 443 19.85 -16.08 6.20
C ASN A 443 20.75 -17.29 5.87
N ASP A 444 21.02 -17.45 4.58
CA ASP A 444 21.83 -18.54 3.98
C ASP A 444 21.27 -19.97 4.20
N ARG A 445 19.97 -20.11 4.47
CA ARG A 445 19.24 -21.38 4.51
C ARG A 445 18.18 -21.44 3.40
N PRO A 446 18.12 -22.50 2.57
CA PRO A 446 17.00 -22.73 1.66
C PRO A 446 15.67 -22.78 2.40
N MET A 447 14.65 -22.14 1.83
CA MET A 447 13.30 -22.13 2.36
C MET A 447 12.39 -22.99 1.48
N ARG A 448 11.59 -23.84 2.12
CA ARG A 448 10.58 -24.66 1.45
C ARG A 448 9.33 -23.81 1.20
N ILE A 449 8.73 -23.94 0.01
CA ILE A 449 7.49 -23.24 -0.36
C ILE A 449 6.37 -24.28 -0.43
N PRO A 450 5.44 -24.35 0.54
CA PRO A 450 4.44 -25.42 0.61
C PRO A 450 3.59 -25.54 -0.66
N GLY A 451 3.22 -24.42 -1.30
CA GLY A 451 2.45 -24.43 -2.55
C GLY A 451 3.20 -25.04 -3.75
N CYS A 452 4.53 -25.01 -3.75
CA CYS A 452 5.35 -25.67 -4.77
C CYS A 452 5.56 -27.14 -4.40
N ALA A 453 5.92 -27.42 -3.15
CA ALA A 453 6.18 -28.77 -2.67
C ALA A 453 4.93 -29.67 -2.57
N ALA A 454 3.72 -29.13 -2.78
CA ALA A 454 2.46 -29.86 -2.80
C ALA A 454 2.30 -30.80 -4.01
N LYS A 455 3.06 -30.61 -5.10
CA LYS A 455 2.95 -31.41 -6.33
C LYS A 455 4.32 -31.69 -6.96
N PRO A 456 4.66 -32.94 -7.35
CA PRO A 456 5.95 -33.28 -7.94
C PRO A 456 6.35 -32.48 -9.18
N GLU A 457 5.38 -32.05 -9.99
CA GLU A 457 5.59 -31.24 -11.19
C GLU A 457 5.90 -29.75 -10.90
N ASN A 458 5.64 -29.28 -9.68
CA ASN A 458 5.83 -27.89 -9.25
C ASN A 458 7.21 -27.62 -8.63
N HIS A 459 8.08 -28.63 -8.52
CA HIS A 459 9.41 -28.51 -7.92
C HIS A 459 10.50 -29.28 -8.68
N LEU A 460 11.76 -29.16 -8.25
CA LEU A 460 12.84 -29.98 -8.80
C LEU A 460 12.68 -31.44 -8.31
N PRO A 461 12.76 -32.46 -9.18
CA PRO A 461 12.69 -33.85 -8.73
C PRO A 461 13.82 -34.18 -7.74
N GLY A 462 13.44 -34.59 -6.53
CA GLY A 462 14.36 -34.91 -5.43
C GLY A 462 14.77 -33.73 -4.54
N ASP A 463 14.35 -32.49 -4.82
CA ASP A 463 14.58 -31.32 -3.96
C ASP A 463 13.38 -30.35 -4.02
N ASP A 464 12.56 -30.36 -2.97
CA ASP A 464 11.35 -29.54 -2.87
C ASP A 464 11.61 -28.11 -2.32
N THR A 465 12.88 -27.72 -2.16
CA THR A 465 13.29 -26.33 -1.90
C THR A 465 13.40 -25.48 -3.18
N PHE A 466 13.36 -26.11 -4.35
CA PHE A 466 13.25 -25.45 -5.65
C PHE A 466 11.79 -25.51 -6.15
N CYS A 467 11.18 -24.37 -6.42
CA CYS A 467 9.90 -24.28 -7.14
C CYS A 467 10.14 -24.20 -8.65
N THR A 468 9.23 -24.64 -9.52
CA THR A 468 9.26 -24.21 -10.94
C THR A 468 8.88 -22.73 -11.02
N LEU A 469 9.41 -21.98 -11.99
CA LEU A 469 9.04 -20.56 -12.15
C LEU A 469 7.55 -20.40 -12.50
N GLU A 470 6.94 -21.39 -13.17
CA GLU A 470 5.49 -21.43 -13.38
C GLU A 470 4.72 -21.48 -12.04
N ALA A 471 5.03 -22.44 -11.17
CA ALA A 471 4.34 -22.59 -9.89
C ALA A 471 4.63 -21.41 -8.93
N PHE A 472 5.84 -20.86 -8.96
CA PHE A 472 6.21 -19.68 -8.19
C PHE A 472 5.38 -18.45 -8.62
N LYS A 473 5.22 -18.26 -9.94
CA LYS A 473 4.35 -17.20 -10.48
C LYS A 473 2.88 -17.46 -10.17
N GLU A 474 2.39 -18.69 -10.25
CA GLU A 474 1.00 -19.04 -9.89
C GLU A 474 0.68 -18.67 -8.44
N ILE A 475 1.63 -18.83 -7.52
CA ILE A 475 1.49 -18.41 -6.12
C ILE A 475 1.50 -16.87 -6.00
N ALA A 476 2.46 -16.20 -6.64
CA ALA A 476 2.59 -14.74 -6.59
C ALA A 476 1.40 -13.99 -7.21
N ASP A 477 0.86 -14.48 -8.32
CA ASP A 477 -0.25 -13.85 -9.04
C ASP A 477 -1.54 -13.78 -8.19
N LYS A 478 -1.73 -14.74 -7.25
CA LYS A 478 -2.89 -14.77 -6.32
C LYS A 478 -2.96 -13.56 -5.38
N PHE A 479 -1.84 -12.86 -5.20
CA PHE A 479 -1.77 -11.63 -4.39
C PHE A 479 -0.94 -10.54 -5.07
N THR A 480 -0.83 -10.53 -6.40
CA THR A 480 -0.26 -9.38 -7.11
C THR A 480 -1.40 -8.39 -7.43
N PRO A 481 -1.32 -7.10 -7.00
CA PRO A 481 -2.36 -6.12 -7.29
C PRO A 481 -2.40 -5.81 -8.79
N LYS A 482 -3.61 -5.52 -9.32
CA LYS A 482 -3.81 -5.09 -10.71
C LYS A 482 -3.48 -3.61 -10.85
N ASN A 483 -4.03 -2.79 -9.96
CA ASN A 483 -3.66 -1.39 -9.81
C ASN A 483 -3.64 -1.02 -8.32
N TRP A 484 -2.44 -1.05 -7.74
CA TRP A 484 -2.24 -0.76 -6.32
C TRP A 484 -2.74 0.63 -5.91
N ARG A 485 -2.84 1.63 -6.80
CA ARG A 485 -3.35 2.96 -6.43
C ARG A 485 -4.87 3.00 -6.31
N GLU A 486 -5.57 2.30 -7.20
CA GLU A 486 -7.03 2.18 -7.18
C GLU A 486 -7.48 1.34 -5.99
N GLU A 487 -6.81 0.21 -5.75
CA GLU A 487 -7.13 -0.74 -4.66
C GLU A 487 -6.82 -0.22 -3.23
N CYS A 488 -6.64 1.09 -3.03
CA CYS A 488 -6.24 1.70 -1.76
C CYS A 488 -7.13 2.88 -1.28
N MET A 489 -8.20 3.27 -2.00
CA MET A 489 -8.79 4.63 -1.95
C MET A 489 -10.27 4.78 -2.39
N GLU A 490 -11.18 5.36 -1.59
CA GLU A 490 -12.60 5.70 -1.93
C GLU A 490 -13.11 7.05 -1.22
N ASN A 491 -14.43 7.48 -1.22
CA ASN A 491 -15.19 8.60 -0.46
C ASN A 491 -16.63 8.91 -1.06
N ILE A 492 -17.25 10.14 -1.08
CA ILE A 492 -18.61 10.46 -1.71
C ILE A 492 -18.75 11.88 -2.39
N VAL A 493 -19.62 12.02 -3.43
CA VAL A 493 -20.11 13.23 -4.17
C VAL A 493 -21.50 12.98 -4.83
N ASP A 494 -22.41 13.97 -4.91
CA ASP A 494 -23.70 13.89 -5.65
C ASP A 494 -23.69 14.76 -6.92
N VAL A 495 -24.06 14.26 -8.12
CA VAL A 495 -23.95 14.99 -9.42
C VAL A 495 -25.21 14.97 -10.27
N ASP A 496 -26.19 15.77 -9.87
CA ASP A 496 -27.41 15.97 -10.65
C ASP A 496 -27.21 16.80 -11.92
N ALA A 497 -26.23 17.72 -11.95
CA ALA A 497 -26.00 18.63 -13.06
C ALA A 497 -27.28 19.34 -13.54
N VAL A 498 -27.75 19.07 -14.76
CA VAL A 498 -28.96 19.66 -15.35
C VAL A 498 -30.24 18.96 -14.86
N ALA A 499 -30.16 17.69 -14.45
CA ALA A 499 -31.31 16.84 -14.13
C ALA A 499 -32.23 17.46 -13.04
N ASN A 500 -31.66 17.85 -11.90
CA ASN A 500 -32.37 18.50 -10.79
C ASN A 500 -33.13 19.77 -11.23
N TRP A 501 -32.59 20.53 -12.19
CA TRP A 501 -33.29 21.71 -12.70
C TRP A 501 -34.44 21.37 -13.65
N ILE A 502 -34.30 20.35 -14.50
CA ILE A 502 -35.32 19.99 -15.50
C ILE A 502 -36.46 19.11 -14.95
N ASN A 503 -36.29 18.50 -13.77
CA ASN A 503 -37.39 17.87 -13.06
C ASN A 503 -38.34 18.93 -12.48
N THR A 504 -39.39 19.24 -13.24
CA THR A 504 -40.42 20.22 -12.84
C THR A 504 -41.59 19.62 -12.09
N CYS A 505 -41.65 18.29 -11.92
CA CYS A 505 -42.81 17.51 -11.44
C CYS A 505 -44.05 17.57 -12.35
N ASP A 506 -44.33 18.69 -13.00
CA ASP A 506 -45.56 18.97 -13.76
C ASP A 506 -45.37 19.11 -15.29
N GLY A 507 -44.12 19.03 -15.78
CA GLY A 507 -43.78 19.23 -17.19
C GLY A 507 -43.68 20.69 -17.63
N SER A 508 -43.74 21.66 -16.69
CA SER A 508 -43.57 23.08 -17.00
C SER A 508 -42.18 23.41 -17.59
N PRO A 509 -42.07 24.42 -18.48
CA PRO A 509 -40.80 24.77 -19.12
C PRO A 509 -39.85 25.47 -18.13
N GLN A 510 -38.58 25.08 -18.14
CA GLN A 510 -37.59 25.59 -17.18
C GLN A 510 -36.85 26.86 -17.59
N ASN A 511 -36.41 27.59 -16.57
CA ASN A 511 -35.61 28.80 -16.72
C ASN A 511 -34.21 28.43 -17.25
N PRO A 512 -33.76 28.97 -18.41
CA PRO A 512 -32.41 28.73 -18.94
C PRO A 512 -31.27 29.09 -17.96
N THR A 513 -31.51 30.02 -17.03
CA THR A 513 -30.57 30.39 -15.95
C THR A 513 -30.34 29.23 -14.99
N ASN A 514 -31.38 28.46 -14.67
CA ASN A 514 -31.30 27.28 -13.83
C ASN A 514 -30.56 26.15 -14.56
N VAL A 515 -30.92 25.88 -15.82
CA VAL A 515 -30.20 24.92 -16.68
C VAL A 515 -28.71 25.26 -16.78
N SER A 516 -28.37 26.54 -16.92
CA SER A 516 -26.97 27.03 -16.95
C SER A 516 -26.20 26.72 -15.66
N ARG A 517 -26.84 26.79 -14.47
CA ARG A 517 -26.21 26.35 -13.20
C ARG A 517 -25.89 24.86 -13.21
N GLY A 518 -26.78 24.04 -13.80
CA GLY A 518 -26.54 22.61 -14.00
C GLY A 518 -25.36 22.32 -14.95
N VAL A 519 -25.27 23.06 -16.06
CA VAL A 519 -24.13 22.99 -16.99
C VAL A 519 -22.83 23.38 -16.29
N TYR A 520 -22.82 24.42 -15.46
CA TYR A 520 -21.66 24.79 -14.64
C TYR A 520 -21.22 23.65 -13.71
N GLY A 521 -22.16 22.99 -13.03
CA GLY A 521 -21.87 21.83 -12.17
C GLY A 521 -21.14 20.73 -12.94
N ALA A 522 -21.71 20.28 -14.06
CA ALA A 522 -21.12 19.24 -14.90
C ALA A 522 -19.75 19.62 -15.49
N THR A 523 -19.56 20.87 -15.94
CA THR A 523 -18.40 21.26 -16.75
C THR A 523 -17.24 21.87 -15.98
N VAL A 524 -17.52 22.59 -14.89
CA VAL A 524 -16.53 23.31 -14.07
C VAL A 524 -16.50 22.78 -12.64
N GLY A 525 -17.66 22.42 -12.09
CA GLY A 525 -17.75 21.83 -10.76
C GLY A 525 -17.03 20.49 -10.66
N VAL A 526 -17.35 19.55 -11.57
CA VAL A 526 -16.69 18.23 -11.68
C VAL A 526 -15.16 18.39 -11.74
N ASP A 527 -14.66 19.22 -12.65
CA ASP A 527 -13.22 19.45 -12.85
C ASP A 527 -12.51 20.08 -11.65
N ARG A 528 -13.23 20.78 -10.77
CA ARG A 528 -12.67 21.33 -9.52
C ARG A 528 -12.68 20.31 -8.38
N LEU A 529 -13.77 19.56 -8.23
CA LEU A 529 -13.85 18.52 -7.21
C LEU A 529 -12.87 17.37 -7.52
N LEU A 530 -12.73 16.94 -8.78
CA LEU A 530 -11.69 15.96 -9.15
C LEU A 530 -10.28 16.44 -8.78
N LYS A 531 -9.96 17.73 -8.94
CA LYS A 531 -8.66 18.30 -8.51
C LYS A 531 -8.51 18.40 -6.99
N LEU A 532 -9.60 18.60 -6.26
CA LEU A 532 -9.63 18.60 -4.80
C LEU A 532 -9.34 17.19 -4.28
N TRP A 533 -10.01 16.17 -4.83
CA TRP A 533 -9.84 14.77 -4.47
C TRP A 533 -8.46 14.25 -4.83
N ASP A 534 -7.96 14.55 -6.03
CA ASP A 534 -6.59 14.23 -6.46
C ASP A 534 -5.55 14.85 -5.51
N ARG A 535 -5.70 16.13 -5.12
CA ARG A 535 -4.78 16.81 -4.19
C ARG A 535 -4.67 16.11 -2.84
N PHE A 536 -5.79 15.65 -2.27
CA PHE A 536 -5.81 15.03 -0.95
C PHE A 536 -5.68 13.50 -0.98
N ASN A 537 -5.49 12.90 -2.16
CA ASN A 537 -5.54 11.47 -2.36
C ASN A 537 -6.84 10.89 -1.75
N ILE A 538 -7.95 11.34 -2.31
CA ILE A 538 -9.33 10.94 -2.01
C ILE A 538 -9.95 10.38 -3.31
N LYS A 539 -10.74 9.31 -3.22
CA LYS A 539 -11.66 8.88 -4.29
C LYS A 539 -13.09 9.18 -3.85
N ALA A 540 -14.13 8.74 -4.55
CA ALA A 540 -15.50 9.06 -4.14
C ALA A 540 -16.58 8.22 -4.86
N THR A 541 -17.75 8.05 -4.25
CA THR A 541 -19.01 7.64 -4.87
C THR A 541 -19.65 8.84 -5.51
N TRP A 542 -19.72 8.87 -6.83
CA TRP A 542 -20.42 9.91 -7.56
C TRP A 542 -21.82 9.39 -7.89
N PHE A 543 -22.83 9.82 -7.16
CA PHE A 543 -24.22 9.50 -7.49
C PHE A 543 -24.67 10.36 -8.67
N VAL A 544 -25.08 9.74 -9.78
CA VAL A 544 -25.38 10.48 -11.01
C VAL A 544 -26.72 10.05 -11.62
N PRO A 545 -27.61 11.00 -11.97
CA PRO A 545 -28.78 10.69 -12.78
C PRO A 545 -28.34 10.25 -14.18
N ALA A 546 -28.96 9.20 -14.72
CA ALA A 546 -28.57 8.65 -16.02
C ALA A 546 -28.65 9.67 -17.19
N HIS A 547 -29.59 10.62 -17.15
CA HIS A 547 -29.63 11.76 -18.08
C HIS A 547 -28.32 12.58 -18.08
N SER A 548 -27.67 12.75 -16.93
CA SER A 548 -26.43 13.51 -16.81
C SER A 548 -25.22 12.75 -17.37
N ILE A 549 -25.24 11.41 -17.37
CA ILE A 549 -24.31 10.56 -18.13
C ILE A 549 -24.50 10.73 -19.63
N GLU A 550 -25.75 10.66 -20.11
CA GLU A 550 -26.05 10.81 -21.53
C GLU A 550 -25.79 12.24 -22.05
N SER A 551 -25.96 13.27 -21.19
CA SER A 551 -25.76 14.68 -21.52
C SER A 551 -24.31 15.18 -21.41
N PHE A 552 -23.54 14.68 -20.43
CA PHE A 552 -22.16 15.11 -20.16
C PHE A 552 -21.16 13.94 -20.13
N PRO A 553 -21.16 13.03 -21.11
CA PRO A 553 -20.39 11.80 -21.06
C PRO A 553 -18.87 12.04 -20.99
N LYS A 554 -18.37 13.14 -21.57
CA LYS A 554 -16.94 13.50 -21.50
C LYS A 554 -16.50 13.96 -20.12
N GLN A 555 -17.38 14.62 -19.37
CA GLN A 555 -17.11 15.13 -18.02
C GLN A 555 -17.17 13.98 -17.02
N LEU A 556 -18.18 13.12 -17.12
CA LEU A 556 -18.31 11.97 -16.23
C LEU A 556 -17.36 10.83 -16.59
N ALA A 557 -16.82 10.80 -17.82
CA ALA A 557 -15.72 9.91 -18.15
C ALA A 557 -14.50 10.24 -17.28
N LYS A 558 -14.20 11.51 -17.00
CA LYS A 558 -13.12 11.90 -16.07
C LYS A 558 -13.34 11.36 -14.66
N VAL A 559 -14.60 11.26 -14.20
CA VAL A 559 -14.94 10.70 -12.88
C VAL A 559 -14.63 9.21 -12.86
N ARG A 560 -15.16 8.45 -13.82
CA ARG A 560 -14.90 7.01 -14.00
C ARG A 560 -13.40 6.72 -14.17
N ASP A 561 -12.75 7.44 -15.09
CA ASP A 561 -11.35 7.23 -15.47
C ASP A 561 -10.36 7.69 -14.38
N ALA A 562 -10.82 8.53 -13.44
CA ALA A 562 -10.09 8.83 -12.21
C ALA A 562 -10.39 7.84 -11.07
N GLY A 563 -11.08 6.71 -11.32
CA GLY A 563 -11.26 5.63 -10.35
C GLY A 563 -12.23 5.93 -9.20
N HIS A 564 -13.25 6.75 -9.46
CA HIS A 564 -14.35 6.99 -8.53
C HIS A 564 -15.48 5.95 -8.75
N GLU A 565 -16.15 5.50 -7.67
CA GLU A 565 -17.40 4.74 -7.79
C GLU A 565 -18.47 5.63 -8.46
N ILE A 566 -19.38 5.04 -9.24
CA ILE A 566 -20.55 5.76 -9.79
C ILE A 566 -21.82 5.04 -9.35
N GLY A 567 -22.63 5.71 -8.54
CA GLY A 567 -23.90 5.22 -7.99
C GLY A 567 -25.12 5.77 -8.74
N LEU A 568 -26.27 5.11 -8.60
CA LEU A 568 -27.53 5.54 -9.21
C LEU A 568 -28.13 6.75 -8.49
N HIS A 569 -28.64 7.72 -9.25
CA HIS A 569 -29.42 8.85 -8.73
C HIS A 569 -30.67 9.13 -9.57
N GLY A 570 -31.41 8.07 -9.88
CA GLY A 570 -32.54 8.13 -10.81
C GLY A 570 -32.12 8.39 -12.27
N TYR A 571 -33.08 8.78 -13.10
CA TYR A 571 -32.83 9.14 -14.50
C TYR A 571 -32.68 10.65 -14.68
N THR A 572 -33.62 11.42 -14.15
CA THR A 572 -33.79 12.87 -14.28
C THR A 572 -33.89 13.59 -12.92
N HIS A 573 -33.49 12.95 -11.82
CA HIS A 573 -33.61 13.48 -10.45
C HIS A 573 -35.09 13.69 -10.01
N GLU A 574 -35.94 12.74 -10.40
CA GLU A 574 -37.37 12.63 -10.07
C GLU A 574 -37.67 12.27 -8.60
N PHE A 575 -38.71 12.89 -8.00
CA PHE A 575 -39.15 12.57 -6.65
C PHE A 575 -39.88 11.22 -6.64
N ILE A 576 -39.24 10.19 -6.07
CA ILE A 576 -39.75 8.80 -6.09
C ILE A 576 -41.12 8.68 -5.44
N SER A 577 -41.42 9.50 -4.42
CA SER A 577 -42.74 9.56 -3.77
C SER A 577 -43.89 10.03 -4.67
N GLN A 578 -43.60 10.57 -5.86
CA GLN A 578 -44.58 11.04 -6.85
C GLN A 578 -44.78 10.06 -8.02
N LEU A 579 -44.03 8.95 -8.05
CA LEU A 579 -44.04 7.98 -9.15
C LEU A 579 -44.86 6.74 -8.79
N SER A 580 -45.60 6.19 -9.76
CA SER A 580 -46.16 4.84 -9.63
C SER A 580 -45.06 3.79 -9.55
N GLU A 581 -45.34 2.62 -8.97
CA GLU A 581 -44.38 1.49 -8.93
C GLU A 581 -43.81 1.16 -10.32
N SER A 582 -44.65 1.19 -11.36
CA SER A 582 -44.21 0.97 -12.74
C SER A 582 -43.22 2.03 -13.23
N GLN A 583 -43.47 3.31 -12.92
CA GLN A 583 -42.54 4.39 -13.25
C GLN A 583 -41.23 4.27 -12.47
N GLN A 584 -41.27 3.94 -11.18
CA GLN A 584 -40.08 3.71 -10.35
C GLN A 584 -39.22 2.57 -10.94
N ARG A 585 -39.86 1.47 -11.35
CA ARG A 585 -39.25 0.31 -12.00
C ARG A 585 -38.64 0.66 -13.37
N ASP A 586 -39.36 1.38 -14.23
CA ASP A 586 -38.88 1.78 -15.55
C ASP A 586 -37.67 2.72 -15.46
N VAL A 587 -37.73 3.70 -14.54
CA VAL A 587 -36.63 4.62 -14.22
C VAL A 587 -35.41 3.88 -13.71
N LEU A 588 -35.58 2.97 -12.74
CA LEU A 588 -34.48 2.21 -12.13
C LEU A 588 -33.83 1.28 -13.17
N SER A 589 -34.63 0.54 -13.94
CA SER A 589 -34.19 -0.33 -15.02
C SER A 589 -33.39 0.43 -16.09
N ARG A 590 -33.93 1.56 -16.58
CA ARG A 590 -33.23 2.40 -17.57
C ARG A 590 -31.94 2.99 -17.03
N SER A 591 -31.94 3.43 -15.78
CA SER A 591 -30.76 4.03 -15.15
C SER A 591 -29.66 2.98 -14.95
N ILE A 592 -30.00 1.77 -14.51
CA ILE A 592 -29.06 0.64 -14.41
C ILE A 592 -28.45 0.30 -15.77
N ASP A 593 -29.24 0.24 -16.85
CA ASP A 593 -28.74 0.03 -18.22
C ASP A 593 -27.74 1.10 -18.65
N VAL A 594 -28.08 2.40 -18.48
CA VAL A 594 -27.19 3.51 -18.84
C VAL A 594 -25.89 3.48 -18.03
N LEU A 595 -25.96 3.32 -16.70
CA LEU A 595 -24.77 3.25 -15.85
C LEU A 595 -23.91 2.04 -16.21
N THR A 596 -24.51 0.85 -16.33
CA THR A 596 -23.78 -0.40 -16.65
C THR A 596 -23.06 -0.31 -18.00
N ARG A 597 -23.69 0.29 -19.02
CA ARG A 597 -23.06 0.54 -20.34
C ARG A 597 -21.95 1.59 -20.27
N PHE A 598 -21.98 2.49 -19.29
CA PHE A 598 -21.01 3.58 -19.14
C PHE A 598 -19.77 3.20 -18.32
N THR A 599 -19.96 2.44 -17.23
CA THR A 599 -18.90 1.99 -16.30
C THR A 599 -18.33 0.62 -16.67
N GLY A 600 -19.10 -0.21 -17.38
CA GLY A 600 -18.78 -1.62 -17.66
C GLY A 600 -19.17 -2.59 -16.54
N THR A 601 -19.71 -2.08 -15.41
CA THR A 601 -20.13 -2.87 -14.24
C THR A 601 -21.49 -2.40 -13.73
N LYS A 602 -22.29 -3.32 -13.18
CA LYS A 602 -23.56 -2.97 -12.57
C LYS A 602 -23.32 -2.08 -11.34
N PRO A 603 -24.05 -0.95 -11.16
CA PRO A 603 -23.91 -0.10 -9.99
C PRO A 603 -24.28 -0.86 -8.70
N LEU A 604 -23.53 -0.60 -7.63
CA LEU A 604 -23.73 -1.24 -6.32
C LEU A 604 -24.76 -0.51 -5.45
N GLY A 605 -24.91 0.79 -5.67
CA GLY A 605 -25.69 1.68 -4.82
C GLY A 605 -26.69 2.55 -5.54
N TYR A 606 -27.64 3.05 -4.76
CA TYR A 606 -28.65 4.03 -5.14
C TYR A 606 -28.75 5.11 -4.05
N THR A 607 -28.92 6.37 -4.42
CA THR A 607 -29.38 7.42 -3.51
C THR A 607 -30.61 8.09 -4.12
N ALA A 608 -31.65 8.30 -3.32
CA ALA A 608 -32.91 8.83 -3.83
C ALA A 608 -32.77 10.33 -4.17
N PRO A 609 -33.24 10.79 -5.35
CA PRO A 609 -33.30 12.22 -5.65
C PRO A 609 -34.06 13.02 -4.59
N SER A 610 -33.41 14.08 -4.08
CA SER A 610 -33.89 14.86 -2.92
C SER A 610 -34.24 14.03 -1.68
N TRP A 611 -33.67 12.83 -1.53
CA TRP A 611 -33.97 11.83 -0.50
C TRP A 611 -35.48 11.49 -0.37
N SER A 612 -36.19 11.56 -1.49
CA SER A 612 -37.61 11.22 -1.60
C SER A 612 -37.80 9.69 -1.65
N THR A 613 -38.47 9.12 -0.66
CA THR A 613 -38.72 7.67 -0.53
C THR A 613 -40.11 7.24 -1.01
N SER A 614 -40.29 5.93 -1.22
CA SER A 614 -41.59 5.28 -1.42
C SER A 614 -41.62 3.94 -0.67
N LYS A 615 -42.80 3.35 -0.48
CA LYS A 615 -42.92 2.00 0.12
C LYS A 615 -42.45 0.90 -0.84
N GLU A 616 -42.43 1.18 -2.14
CA GLU A 616 -42.02 0.28 -3.22
C GLU A 616 -40.50 0.29 -3.47
N LEU A 617 -39.80 1.37 -3.10
CA LEU A 617 -38.40 1.59 -3.46
C LEU A 617 -37.47 0.46 -2.98
N ILE A 618 -37.45 0.14 -1.68
CA ILE A 618 -36.55 -0.90 -1.17
C ILE A 618 -36.83 -2.29 -1.77
N PRO A 619 -38.10 -2.78 -1.87
CA PRO A 619 -38.41 -3.99 -2.65
C PRO A 619 -37.82 -3.99 -4.07
N LEU A 620 -37.91 -2.86 -4.79
CA LEU A 620 -37.33 -2.72 -6.12
C LEU A 620 -35.80 -2.76 -6.07
N LEU A 621 -35.15 -2.06 -5.13
CA LEU A 621 -33.68 -2.11 -4.98
C LEU A 621 -33.17 -3.54 -4.72
N GLU A 622 -33.89 -4.33 -3.91
CA GLU A 622 -33.57 -5.74 -3.66
C GLU A 622 -33.74 -6.59 -4.91
N GLU A 623 -34.85 -6.44 -5.65
CA GLU A 623 -35.09 -7.16 -6.91
C GLU A 623 -34.03 -6.84 -7.98
N PHE A 624 -33.67 -5.55 -8.10
CA PHE A 624 -32.63 -5.10 -8.99
C PHE A 624 -31.22 -5.37 -8.44
N GLY A 625 -31.05 -6.03 -7.30
CA GLY A 625 -29.76 -6.47 -6.76
C GLY A 625 -28.78 -5.33 -6.45
N ILE A 626 -29.31 -4.18 -6.06
CA ILE A 626 -28.56 -3.09 -5.41
C ILE A 626 -28.22 -3.57 -4.00
N ILE A 627 -27.07 -3.17 -3.43
CA ILE A 627 -26.62 -3.67 -2.13
C ILE A 627 -26.68 -2.64 -0.99
N TYR A 628 -26.74 -1.35 -1.33
CA TYR A 628 -26.87 -0.25 -0.37
C TYR A 628 -27.73 0.90 -0.88
N TYR A 629 -28.24 1.70 0.06
CA TYR A 629 -29.14 2.80 -0.18
C TYR A 629 -28.92 3.95 0.81
N ALA A 630 -29.17 5.18 0.35
CA ALA A 630 -29.38 6.35 1.19
C ALA A 630 -30.65 7.11 0.72
N PRO A 631 -31.64 7.43 1.59
CA PRO A 631 -31.88 7.00 2.98
C PRO A 631 -33.31 6.44 3.28
N GLN A 632 -33.43 5.80 4.44
CA GLN A 632 -34.61 5.24 5.14
C GLN A 632 -35.16 3.84 4.81
N THR A 633 -35.42 3.10 5.90
CA THR A 633 -35.74 1.67 5.97
C THR A 633 -37.07 1.22 5.36
N LYS A 634 -37.08 -0.04 4.91
CA LYS A 634 -38.25 -0.80 4.48
C LYS A 634 -39.22 -1.14 5.64
N THR A 635 -40.44 -1.53 5.26
CA THR A 635 -41.32 -2.42 6.04
C THR A 635 -41.67 -1.95 7.46
N THR A 636 -42.00 -0.67 7.55
CA THR A 636 -42.77 -0.13 8.67
C THR A 636 -44.04 0.51 8.12
N THR A 637 -45.18 0.27 8.75
CA THR A 637 -46.44 0.92 8.41
C THR A 637 -46.94 1.77 9.57
N TRP A 638 -47.47 2.94 9.23
CA TRP A 638 -48.16 3.86 10.11
C TRP A 638 -49.42 4.32 9.37
N ILE A 639 -50.30 5.03 10.06
CA ILE A 639 -51.46 5.69 9.43
C ILE A 639 -51.28 7.20 9.56
N GLU A 640 -51.23 7.90 8.44
CA GLU A 640 -51.16 9.36 8.44
C GLU A 640 -52.42 9.97 9.08
N THR A 641 -52.23 11.07 9.82
CA THR A 641 -53.34 11.86 10.36
C THR A 641 -54.16 12.44 9.21
N ASN A 642 -55.33 11.85 8.94
CA ASN A 642 -56.26 12.34 7.94
C ASN A 642 -57.51 12.92 8.61
N HIS A 643 -57.58 14.26 8.65
CA HIS A 643 -58.70 15.00 9.25
C HIS A 643 -60.03 14.87 8.48
N ALA A 644 -60.06 14.24 7.30
CA ALA A 644 -61.30 13.86 6.63
C ALA A 644 -61.96 12.61 7.26
N HIS A 645 -61.23 11.86 8.09
CA HIS A 645 -61.71 10.69 8.81
C HIS A 645 -61.81 10.96 10.32
N SER A 646 -62.48 10.08 11.08
CA SER A 646 -62.51 10.16 12.54
C SER A 646 -61.11 9.96 13.15
N ALA A 647 -60.89 10.47 14.36
CA ALA A 647 -59.61 10.29 15.06
C ALA A 647 -59.24 8.80 15.24
N GLU A 648 -60.23 7.96 15.52
CA GLU A 648 -60.10 6.50 15.63
C GLU A 648 -59.49 5.83 14.37
N ALA A 649 -59.68 6.42 13.18
CA ALA A 649 -59.15 5.87 11.94
C ALA A 649 -57.62 5.96 11.83
N TRP A 650 -56.99 6.95 12.49
CA TRP A 650 -55.54 7.19 12.43
C TRP A 650 -54.81 7.10 13.77
N MET A 651 -55.50 7.05 14.91
CA MET A 651 -54.90 6.82 16.24
C MET A 651 -54.44 5.35 16.41
N ARG A 652 -53.50 4.90 15.57
CA ARG A 652 -52.84 3.60 15.65
C ARG A 652 -51.33 3.78 15.75
N PRO A 653 -50.63 2.97 16.57
CA PRO A 653 -49.18 3.03 16.63
C PRO A 653 -48.56 2.49 15.33
N MET A 654 -47.30 2.86 15.12
CA MET A 654 -46.46 2.35 14.05
C MET A 654 -46.16 0.85 14.26
N THR A 655 -46.19 0.03 13.19
CA THR A 655 -45.77 -1.38 13.29
C THR A 655 -44.28 -1.49 13.57
N LYS A 656 -43.84 -2.65 14.04
CA LYS A 656 -42.41 -2.95 14.26
C LYS A 656 -41.56 -2.77 12.99
N ILE A 657 -40.40 -2.15 13.13
CA ILE A 657 -39.39 -2.03 12.06
C ILE A 657 -38.87 -3.42 11.69
N THR A 658 -38.88 -3.74 10.38
CA THR A 658 -38.36 -5.01 9.85
C THR A 658 -37.12 -4.76 8.98
N PRO A 659 -35.96 -5.35 9.29
CA PRO A 659 -34.74 -5.19 8.49
C PRO A 659 -34.88 -5.62 7.02
N SER A 660 -34.11 -4.97 6.15
CA SER A 660 -33.96 -5.29 4.72
C SER A 660 -32.57 -5.87 4.44
N SER A 661 -32.39 -6.51 3.27
CA SER A 661 -31.09 -6.93 2.76
C SER A 661 -30.25 -5.79 2.14
N ILE A 662 -30.85 -4.60 1.97
CA ILE A 662 -30.18 -3.36 1.58
C ILE A 662 -29.56 -2.72 2.83
N VAL A 663 -28.28 -2.32 2.73
CA VAL A 663 -27.63 -1.53 3.79
C VAL A 663 -28.07 -0.08 3.66
N GLU A 664 -28.59 0.49 4.75
CA GLU A 664 -28.79 1.92 4.84
C GLU A 664 -27.48 2.61 5.25
N ILE A 665 -27.07 3.60 4.47
CA ILE A 665 -26.06 4.57 4.87
C ILE A 665 -26.81 5.88 5.15
N PRO A 666 -26.94 6.30 6.42
CA PRO A 666 -27.85 7.37 6.82
C PRO A 666 -27.40 8.73 6.28
N ALA A 667 -28.27 9.37 5.50
CA ALA A 667 -28.06 10.72 5.04
C ALA A 667 -28.45 11.75 6.11
N ASN A 668 -27.74 12.88 6.16
CA ASN A 668 -27.97 13.95 7.15
C ASN A 668 -28.04 15.32 6.46
N TRP A 669 -29.18 16.01 6.54
CA TRP A 669 -29.37 17.35 5.96
C TRP A 669 -28.42 18.41 6.56
N HIS A 670 -27.82 18.15 7.72
CA HIS A 670 -26.82 19.01 8.34
C HIS A 670 -25.40 18.79 7.80
N LEU A 671 -25.19 17.77 6.95
CA LEU A 671 -23.95 17.45 6.22
C LEU A 671 -24.15 17.50 4.69
N ASP A 672 -25.18 18.23 4.24
CA ASP A 672 -25.48 18.53 2.84
C ASP A 672 -25.09 19.98 2.51
N ASP A 673 -24.31 20.19 1.44
CA ASP A 673 -23.89 21.54 1.02
C ASP A 673 -25.03 22.37 0.41
N TRP A 674 -26.09 21.73 -0.08
CA TRP A 674 -27.12 22.38 -0.89
C TRP A 674 -28.07 23.28 -0.08
N PRO A 675 -28.74 22.82 1.00
CA PRO A 675 -29.64 23.67 1.79
C PRO A 675 -29.00 24.97 2.32
N PRO A 676 -27.74 24.98 2.84
CA PRO A 676 -27.10 26.21 3.31
C PRO A 676 -26.45 27.05 2.20
N LEU A 677 -25.86 26.46 1.15
CA LEU A 677 -25.03 27.20 0.17
C LEU A 677 -25.68 27.42 -1.19
N GLN A 678 -26.85 26.83 -1.46
CA GLN A 678 -27.56 26.95 -2.74
C GLN A 678 -28.98 27.52 -2.57
N PRO A 679 -29.21 28.80 -2.91
CA PRO A 679 -30.54 29.40 -2.86
C PRO A 679 -31.45 28.79 -3.93
N ILE A 680 -32.67 28.41 -3.55
CA ILE A 680 -33.72 27.92 -4.45
C ILE A 680 -34.94 28.86 -4.32
N PRO A 681 -35.22 29.73 -5.31
CA PRO A 681 -36.43 30.54 -5.30
C PRO A 681 -37.68 29.66 -5.21
N GLY A 682 -38.51 29.87 -4.18
CA GLY A 682 -39.75 29.13 -3.99
C GLY A 682 -39.64 27.78 -3.27
N ARG A 683 -38.46 27.36 -2.80
CA ARG A 683 -38.30 26.20 -1.90
C ARG A 683 -37.59 26.59 -0.60
N VAL A 684 -37.68 25.72 0.41
CA VAL A 684 -37.05 25.92 1.73
C VAL A 684 -35.57 25.54 1.67
N ALA A 685 -34.75 26.40 1.07
CA ALA A 685 -33.30 26.38 1.19
C ALA A 685 -32.86 27.79 1.60
N GLN A 686 -32.02 27.93 2.64
CA GLN A 686 -31.58 29.25 3.06
C GLN A 686 -30.72 29.89 1.97
N GLY A 687 -29.72 29.14 1.48
CA GLY A 687 -28.71 29.66 0.58
C GLY A 687 -27.88 30.79 1.22
N PHE A 688 -26.76 31.13 0.56
CA PHE A 688 -25.89 32.25 0.97
C PHE A 688 -25.36 32.21 2.42
N VAL A 689 -25.46 31.08 3.13
CA VAL A 689 -24.82 30.91 4.44
C VAL A 689 -23.30 31.03 4.27
N ASP A 690 -22.63 31.69 5.22
CA ASP A 690 -21.18 31.84 5.16
C ASP A 690 -20.49 30.47 5.30
N THR A 691 -19.46 30.24 4.49
CA THR A 691 -18.73 28.96 4.48
C THR A 691 -18.10 28.63 5.83
N SER A 692 -17.68 29.61 6.63
CA SER A 692 -17.13 29.36 7.97
C SER A 692 -18.17 28.83 8.96
N THR A 693 -19.45 29.19 8.79
CA THR A 693 -20.56 28.64 9.58
C THR A 693 -20.80 27.18 9.24
N VAL A 694 -20.82 26.83 7.95
CA VAL A 694 -20.99 25.44 7.49
C VAL A 694 -19.79 24.58 7.91
N GLU A 695 -18.58 25.07 7.66
CA GLU A 695 -17.31 24.44 8.08
C GLU A 695 -17.30 24.15 9.58
N LYS A 696 -17.66 25.13 10.41
CA LYS A 696 -17.75 24.97 11.86
C LYS A 696 -18.76 23.88 12.24
N LEU A 697 -19.98 23.92 11.70
CA LEU A 697 -21.02 22.93 12.01
C LEU A 697 -20.62 21.52 11.60
N TRP A 698 -19.85 21.36 10.52
CA TRP A 698 -19.40 20.06 10.03
C TRP A 698 -18.20 19.55 10.85
N MET A 699 -17.25 20.42 11.20
CA MET A 699 -16.15 20.10 12.12
C MET A 699 -16.67 19.73 13.51
N GLU A 700 -17.61 20.49 14.09
CA GLU A 700 -18.16 20.20 15.43
C GLU A 700 -18.93 18.87 15.48
N GLN A 701 -19.66 18.51 14.41
CA GLN A 701 -20.30 17.19 14.29
C GLN A 701 -19.26 16.06 14.17
N PHE A 702 -18.20 16.26 13.38
CA PHE A 702 -17.12 15.29 13.24
C PHE A 702 -16.35 15.11 14.55
N ASP A 703 -15.93 16.19 15.20
CA ASP A 703 -15.17 16.19 16.47
C ASP A 703 -16.00 15.60 17.61
N PHE A 704 -17.32 15.77 17.61
CA PHE A 704 -18.23 15.09 18.52
C PHE A 704 -18.20 13.57 18.26
N ALA A 705 -18.46 13.13 17.03
CA ALA A 705 -18.53 11.72 16.70
C ALA A 705 -17.19 11.00 16.98
N TYR A 706 -16.07 11.66 16.67
CA TYR A 706 -14.72 11.19 16.94
C TYR A 706 -14.38 11.04 18.43
N ARG A 707 -14.99 11.86 19.29
CA ARG A 707 -14.77 11.81 20.75
C ARG A 707 -15.65 10.78 21.44
N GLU A 708 -16.86 10.54 20.94
CA GLU A 708 -17.91 9.79 21.65
C GLU A 708 -18.10 8.35 21.13
N TYR A 709 -17.63 8.00 19.93
CA TYR A 709 -17.86 6.68 19.32
C TYR A 709 -16.55 6.00 18.89
N ASP A 710 -16.36 4.75 19.33
CA ASP A 710 -15.23 3.89 18.93
C ASP A 710 -15.25 3.54 17.42
N THR A 711 -16.43 3.57 16.79
CA THR A 711 -16.61 3.45 15.35
C THR A 711 -17.82 4.26 14.92
N PHE A 712 -17.66 5.05 13.85
CA PHE A 712 -18.73 5.82 13.23
C PHE A 712 -18.43 6.04 11.74
N ILE A 713 -19.48 6.38 10.99
CA ILE A 713 -19.38 6.88 9.62
C ILE A 713 -19.76 8.36 9.58
N PHE A 714 -19.12 9.12 8.69
CA PHE A 714 -19.36 10.56 8.53
C PHE A 714 -19.74 10.90 7.07
N PRO A 715 -20.93 10.48 6.61
CA PRO A 715 -21.38 10.71 5.24
C PRO A 715 -21.62 12.20 4.98
N MET A 716 -20.90 12.76 4.00
CA MET A 716 -21.06 14.14 3.53
C MET A 716 -21.66 14.14 2.11
N SER A 717 -22.77 14.85 1.91
CA SER A 717 -23.37 15.05 0.59
C SER A 717 -22.97 16.41 0.03
N ILE A 718 -22.39 16.40 -1.17
CA ILE A 718 -21.78 17.59 -1.77
C ILE A 718 -21.98 17.59 -3.28
N HIS A 719 -22.33 18.75 -3.83
CA HIS A 719 -22.78 18.87 -5.22
C HIS A 719 -21.81 19.71 -6.05
N PRO A 720 -21.33 19.30 -7.26
CA PRO A 720 -20.46 20.11 -8.11
C PRO A 720 -20.98 21.52 -8.45
N GLN A 721 -22.31 21.68 -8.52
CA GLN A 721 -23.01 22.97 -8.70
C GLN A 721 -22.72 23.94 -7.54
N VAL A 722 -22.43 23.39 -6.35
CA VAL A 722 -22.33 24.08 -5.05
C VAL A 722 -20.89 24.04 -4.55
N SER A 723 -20.38 22.87 -4.15
CA SER A 723 -18.99 22.64 -3.73
C SER A 723 -17.95 22.95 -4.79
N GLY A 724 -18.31 22.96 -6.08
CA GLY A 724 -17.42 23.45 -7.15
C GLY A 724 -17.16 24.97 -7.13
N LYS A 725 -17.88 25.76 -6.32
CA LYS A 725 -17.67 27.22 -6.18
C LYS A 725 -16.35 27.48 -5.41
N PRO A 726 -15.53 28.49 -5.79
CA PRO A 726 -14.16 28.64 -5.28
C PRO A 726 -14.06 28.70 -3.74
N GLN A 727 -14.95 29.45 -3.10
CA GLN A 727 -14.98 29.61 -1.64
C GLN A 727 -15.36 28.31 -0.91
N VAL A 728 -16.16 27.45 -1.55
CA VAL A 728 -16.59 26.16 -0.98
C VAL A 728 -15.52 25.08 -1.20
N VAL A 729 -14.77 25.12 -2.31
CA VAL A 729 -13.55 24.30 -2.46
C VAL A 729 -12.57 24.62 -1.32
N LEU A 730 -12.33 25.90 -1.00
CA LEU A 730 -11.45 26.30 0.10
C LEU A 730 -11.99 25.87 1.49
N MET A 731 -13.31 25.80 1.67
CA MET A 731 -13.95 25.25 2.86
C MET A 731 -13.61 23.77 3.03
N HIS A 732 -13.76 22.98 1.97
CA HIS A 732 -13.38 21.57 1.96
C HIS A 732 -11.88 21.36 2.15
N GLU A 733 -11.02 22.18 1.55
CA GLU A 733 -9.57 22.11 1.78
C GLU A 733 -9.21 22.22 3.27
N ARG A 734 -9.88 23.12 4.02
CA ARG A 734 -9.68 23.27 5.47
C ARG A 734 -10.29 22.12 6.28
N MET A 735 -11.50 21.67 5.92
CA MET A 735 -12.17 20.57 6.60
C MET A 735 -11.43 19.24 6.41
N ILE A 736 -11.00 18.91 5.19
CA ILE A 736 -10.21 17.71 4.91
C ILE A 736 -8.87 17.77 5.67
N ALA A 737 -8.21 18.94 5.70
CA ALA A 737 -6.99 19.13 6.48
C ALA A 737 -7.21 19.05 8.00
N HIS A 738 -8.42 19.27 8.51
CA HIS A 738 -8.78 19.06 9.92
C HIS A 738 -9.04 17.58 10.21
N ILE A 739 -9.92 16.95 9.44
CA ILE A 739 -10.28 15.53 9.56
C ILE A 739 -9.03 14.64 9.46
N ASN A 740 -8.14 14.90 8.50
CA ASN A 740 -6.90 14.13 8.29
C ASN A 740 -5.87 14.21 9.45
N LYS A 741 -6.06 15.06 10.46
CA LYS A 741 -5.21 15.08 11.68
C LYS A 741 -5.56 13.98 12.68
N HIS A 742 -6.76 13.43 12.58
CA HIS A 742 -7.30 12.51 13.57
C HIS A 742 -6.90 11.07 13.25
N GLU A 743 -6.45 10.33 14.26
CA GLU A 743 -6.06 8.93 14.09
C GLU A 743 -7.31 8.05 13.85
N GLY A 744 -7.18 6.87 13.25
CA GLY A 744 -8.33 5.98 12.96
C GLY A 744 -9.15 6.37 11.73
N VAL A 745 -9.29 7.67 11.43
CA VAL A 745 -10.21 8.19 10.40
C VAL A 745 -9.94 7.66 8.99
N GLU A 746 -11.06 7.44 8.29
CA GLU A 746 -11.08 6.91 6.95
C GLU A 746 -12.06 7.64 6.01
N TRP A 747 -11.62 7.89 4.76
CA TRP A 747 -12.45 8.37 3.64
C TRP A 747 -12.83 7.23 2.67
N MET A 748 -13.97 6.55 2.83
CA MET A 748 -14.35 5.38 2.00
C MET A 748 -15.65 5.60 1.20
N THR A 749 -15.86 4.84 0.12
CA THR A 749 -17.12 4.93 -0.64
C THR A 749 -18.25 4.30 0.13
N PHE A 750 -19.48 4.65 -0.25
CA PHE A 750 -20.65 3.91 0.19
C PHE A 750 -20.61 2.44 -0.30
N GLY A 751 -20.03 2.16 -1.47
CA GLY A 751 -19.77 0.79 -1.95
C GLY A 751 -18.77 0.00 -1.11
N GLU A 752 -17.83 0.66 -0.44
CA GLU A 752 -16.94 0.07 0.58
C GLU A 752 -17.68 -0.06 1.92
N MET A 753 -18.22 1.03 2.48
CA MET A 753 -18.97 1.06 3.75
C MET A 753 -20.01 -0.07 3.82
N ALA A 754 -20.77 -0.28 2.75
CA ALA A 754 -21.80 -1.30 2.70
C ALA A 754 -21.25 -2.74 2.67
N LYS A 755 -20.09 -2.98 2.03
CA LYS A 755 -19.42 -4.29 2.07
C LYS A 755 -18.82 -4.53 3.44
N GLU A 756 -18.11 -3.55 3.98
CA GLU A 756 -17.52 -3.56 5.34
C GLU A 756 -18.58 -3.92 6.39
N PHE A 757 -19.75 -3.26 6.36
CA PHE A 757 -20.87 -3.55 7.25
C PHE A 757 -21.46 -4.95 7.02
N LYS A 758 -21.70 -5.37 5.76
CA LYS A 758 -22.18 -6.75 5.45
C LYS A 758 -21.19 -7.84 5.88
N GLU A 759 -19.90 -7.51 5.91
CA GLU A 759 -18.81 -8.40 6.31
C GLU A 759 -18.46 -8.27 7.81
N GLY A 760 -19.21 -7.47 8.58
CA GLY A 760 -19.07 -7.33 10.03
C GLY A 760 -17.84 -6.54 10.50
N ARG A 761 -17.23 -5.73 9.63
CA ARG A 761 -16.05 -4.89 9.96
C ARG A 761 -16.39 -3.50 10.48
N ILE A 762 -17.53 -2.95 10.07
CA ILE A 762 -18.09 -1.72 10.63
C ILE A 762 -19.32 -2.12 11.45
N GLU A 763 -19.36 -1.73 12.72
CA GLU A 763 -20.57 -1.84 13.52
C GLU A 763 -21.59 -0.80 13.03
N GLY A 764 -22.84 -1.24 12.86
CA GLY A 764 -23.96 -0.35 12.54
C GLY A 764 -24.95 -0.27 13.69
N ALA A 765 -25.72 0.82 13.72
CA ALA A 765 -26.77 0.99 14.72
C ALA A 765 -27.95 0.05 14.46
N VAL A 766 -28.36 -0.72 15.47
CA VAL A 766 -29.64 -1.43 15.45
C VAL A 766 -30.74 -0.43 15.81
N VAL A 767 -31.54 -0.02 14.83
CA VAL A 767 -32.69 0.87 15.02
C VAL A 767 -33.94 0.04 15.28
N GLU A 768 -34.36 -0.03 16.54
CA GLU A 768 -35.63 -0.64 16.94
C GLU A 768 -36.73 0.42 17.09
N GLY A 769 -37.97 0.04 16.74
CA GLY A 769 -39.12 0.93 16.86
C GLY A 769 -40.42 0.27 16.41
N GLY A 770 -41.54 0.84 16.86
CA GLY A 770 -42.89 0.33 16.59
C GLY A 770 -43.31 -0.83 17.50
N VAL A 771 -44.53 -1.33 17.30
CA VAL A 771 -45.12 -2.41 18.09
C VAL A 771 -45.62 -3.56 17.22
N ASP A 772 -45.74 -4.74 17.82
CA ASP A 772 -46.49 -5.86 17.25
C ASP A 772 -48.00 -5.56 17.41
N LEU A 773 -48.75 -5.52 16.29
CA LEU A 773 -50.17 -5.12 16.18
C LEU A 773 -51.13 -6.29 15.96
#